data_AF-A0ABD1S657-F1
#
_entry.id   AF-A0ABD1S657-F1
#
_cell.length_a   1.000
_cell.length_b   1.000
_cell.length_c   1.000
_cell.angle_alpha   90.00
_cell.angle_beta   90.00
_cell.angle_gamma   90.00
#
_symmetry.space_group_name_H-M   'P 1'
#
loop_
_entity.id
_entity.type
_entity.pdbx_description
1 polymer ?
#
loop_
_entity_poly.entity_id
_entity_poly.type
_entity_poly.pdbx_seq_one_letter_code
_entity_poly.pdbx_strand_id
1 'polypeptide(L)'
;MYNCAIQRSLKSHQMILNGHSIKYYLQDEFLKEYEQKLEDVRELLNSGEFQNQIESLMLVDAIQRLGVDYHFQEEIETILGRHYMAATTCVDGYSYYTLHDLSLFFRLLRQQGFRIPADIFNNFKGKDGTFEGKLKQDIRGMMELYEAAQLGIEGEDIIDEAAKFSSQIVGNRLKHPYHKSIARFSAKKYIRDLQDINGWEKTLKELAKMDYYVAKTAHQQELIQISMWWKDLGLAEELKQARNQPLKWYTWSMASLSDPSMSEQRLELTKSITFVYIIDDIFDLYGTPEELTVFTHAVKRWDYAAIDMLPKSWKMCYKALLDTTNEIGSKIYKKYGYNPINSLKSTWASLCDAFLVEAKWLGSGHLPISNEYLENGKVSTGAHVVLVHLFFLLGINGKTGGTFQVDDISELISSVAIILRLWDDFGSAKDEQQDGNDGSYIECYMKENPGSTIEITREHVVDMISSEWKRLNKECFRLNQNLAMSSFTKASLNLARMVPLMYSYDDNQRLPLLEEYIKSTLFDDTFFGAPSNIRSRTVRMIKNATIHGYLALARFWPLLAWQNRSTSLQYSSIGGTESGNSEKCGEELFHPVAAEEIKQITLEQQAGCSLTSNIVTNLCVKKSETEADNISTDMEILMLLTSKSRGWRMPDDEMVDLTEPWFESFNLPNINSQILDFQNRSFFLTGYKPCALKARSLQGCSSCNQGLG
;
A
#
# COMPACT_ATOMS: atom_id res chain seq x y z
N MET A 1 -13.64 -4.88 12.75
CA MET A 1 -13.32 -3.90 13.82
C MET A 1 -12.47 -2.72 13.34
N TYR A 2 -11.46 -2.93 12.49
CA TYR A 2 -10.60 -1.88 11.91
C TYR A 2 -11.39 -0.73 11.24
N ASN A 3 -12.38 -1.04 10.40
CA ASN A 3 -13.28 -0.04 9.79
C ASN A 3 -14.12 0.74 10.81
N CYS A 4 -14.50 0.17 11.95
CA CYS A 4 -15.24 0.90 13.00
C CYS A 4 -14.34 1.86 13.78
N ALA A 5 -13.07 1.51 14.01
CA ALA A 5 -12.10 2.39 14.67
C ALA A 5 -11.74 3.59 13.77
N ILE A 6 -11.55 3.33 12.47
CA ILE A 6 -11.42 4.37 11.45
C ILE A 6 -12.69 5.21 11.40
N GLN A 7 -13.88 4.62 11.30
CA GLN A 7 -15.14 5.37 11.33
C GLN A 7 -15.36 6.17 12.63
N ARG A 8 -14.84 5.73 13.79
CA ARG A 8 -14.88 6.49 15.04
C ARG A 8 -13.90 7.67 15.01
N SER A 9 -12.66 7.47 14.55
CA SER A 9 -11.69 8.54 14.31
C SER A 9 -12.19 9.55 13.27
N LEU A 10 -12.82 9.05 12.22
CA LEU A 10 -13.45 9.82 11.16
C LEU A 10 -14.70 10.56 11.65
N LYS A 11 -15.53 9.99 12.54
CA LYS A 11 -16.66 10.70 13.17
C LYS A 11 -16.21 11.88 14.02
N SER A 12 -15.07 11.77 14.70
CA SER A 12 -14.44 12.92 15.40
C SER A 12 -14.06 14.03 14.43
N HIS A 13 -13.67 13.69 13.20
CA HIS A 13 -13.30 14.62 12.14
C HIS A 13 -14.50 15.09 11.30
N GLN A 14 -15.59 14.32 11.24
CA GLN A 14 -16.78 14.57 10.41
C GLN A 14 -17.60 15.79 10.86
N MET A 15 -17.31 16.35 12.04
CA MET A 15 -17.91 17.59 12.53
C MET A 15 -17.23 18.85 11.97
N ILE A 16 -16.17 18.70 11.19
CA ILE A 16 -15.39 19.75 10.55
C ILE A 16 -15.29 19.31 9.09
N LEU A 17 -15.65 20.16 8.12
CA LEU A 17 -15.41 20.05 6.65
C LEU A 17 -16.70 20.16 5.81
N ASN A 18 -17.18 21.39 5.67
CA ASN A 18 -17.69 21.84 4.38
C ASN A 18 -16.48 22.38 3.60
N GLY A 19 -16.25 21.83 2.40
CA GLY A 19 -14.99 21.94 1.68
C GLY A 19 -14.48 23.36 1.49
N HIS A 20 -13.22 23.60 1.88
CA HIS A 20 -12.27 24.58 1.36
C HIS A 20 -10.85 24.11 1.78
N SER A 21 -9.95 23.99 0.79
CA SER A 21 -8.48 23.87 0.78
C SER A 21 -7.70 23.41 2.03
N ILE A 22 -6.70 22.54 1.82
CA ILE A 22 -5.58 22.20 2.72
C ILE A 22 -5.03 23.41 3.52
N LYS A 23 -5.12 24.64 2.96
CA LYS A 23 -4.84 25.92 3.65
C LYS A 23 -5.54 26.11 5.00
N TYR A 24 -6.70 25.51 5.23
CA TYR A 24 -7.42 25.70 6.49
C TYR A 24 -6.80 24.92 7.68
N TYR A 25 -5.99 23.89 7.40
CA TYR A 25 -5.38 23.01 8.41
C TYR A 25 -3.92 23.34 8.70
N LEU A 26 -3.22 23.89 7.70
CA LEU A 26 -1.82 24.29 7.82
C LEU A 26 -1.76 25.79 8.10
N GLN A 27 -1.05 26.19 9.17
CA GLN A 27 -0.83 27.61 9.45
C GLN A 27 -0.09 28.25 8.27
N ASP A 28 -0.47 29.47 7.88
CA ASP A 28 0.21 30.22 6.80
C ASP A 28 1.73 30.32 7.03
N GLU A 29 2.17 30.36 8.28
CA GLU A 29 3.59 30.35 8.66
C GLU A 29 4.28 29.02 8.32
N PHE A 30 3.63 27.87 8.59
CA PHE A 30 4.15 26.55 8.23
C PHE A 30 4.28 26.39 6.72
N LEU A 31 3.28 26.85 5.96
CA LEU A 31 3.34 26.79 4.50
C LEU A 31 4.45 27.66 3.92
N LYS A 32 4.67 28.86 4.47
CA LYS A 32 5.79 29.72 4.08
C LYS A 32 7.14 29.10 4.39
N GLU A 33 7.29 28.51 5.57
CA GLU A 33 8.52 27.79 5.94
C GLU A 33 8.74 26.59 5.02
N TYR A 34 7.68 25.86 4.67
CA TYR A 34 7.74 24.73 3.77
C TYR A 34 8.17 25.14 2.34
N GLU A 35 7.56 26.21 1.81
CA GLU A 35 7.94 26.81 0.52
C GLU A 35 9.40 27.28 0.54
N GLN A 36 9.85 27.91 1.63
CA GLN A 36 11.24 28.32 1.79
C GLN A 36 12.19 27.10 1.78
N LYS A 37 11.85 26.01 2.47
CA LYS A 37 12.67 24.79 2.48
C LYS A 37 12.75 24.11 1.12
N LEU A 38 11.68 24.18 0.33
CA LEU A 38 11.71 23.72 -1.07
C LEU A 38 12.71 24.52 -1.88
N GLU A 39 12.68 25.85 -1.76
CA GLU A 39 13.62 26.73 -2.47
C GLU A 39 15.06 26.56 -1.99
N ASP A 40 15.30 26.40 -0.68
CA ASP A 40 16.64 26.13 -0.15
C ASP A 40 17.27 24.87 -0.80
N VAL A 41 16.48 23.80 -0.95
CA VAL A 41 16.94 22.56 -1.60
C VAL A 41 17.10 22.74 -3.11
N ARG A 42 16.22 23.50 -3.76
CA ARG A 42 16.33 23.83 -5.19
C ARG A 42 17.59 24.66 -5.48
N GLU A 43 17.94 25.62 -4.62
CA GLU A 43 19.19 26.37 -4.72
C GLU A 43 20.42 25.47 -4.54
N LEU A 44 20.37 24.53 -3.59
CA LEU A 44 21.44 23.54 -3.40
C LEU A 44 21.66 22.66 -4.64
N LEU A 45 20.59 22.20 -5.28
CA LEU A 45 20.66 21.39 -6.51
C LEU A 45 21.22 22.18 -7.70
N ASN A 46 20.93 23.48 -7.76
CA ASN A 46 21.40 24.38 -8.82
C ASN A 46 22.78 24.99 -8.55
N SER A 47 23.34 24.79 -7.35
CA SER A 47 24.60 25.42 -6.96
C SER A 47 25.76 24.99 -7.87
N GLY A 48 26.69 25.92 -8.08
CA GLY A 48 27.93 25.68 -8.83
C GLY A 48 28.85 24.64 -8.18
N GLU A 49 28.68 24.40 -6.88
CA GLU A 49 29.58 23.59 -6.05
C GLU A 49 29.50 22.11 -6.40
N PHE A 50 28.31 21.61 -6.76
CA PHE A 50 28.08 20.17 -6.96
C PHE A 50 28.03 19.73 -8.44
N GLN A 51 28.22 20.64 -9.40
CA GLN A 51 27.76 20.45 -10.79
C GLN A 51 28.28 19.20 -11.52
N ASN A 52 29.43 18.63 -11.12
CA ASN A 52 29.99 17.38 -11.67
C ASN A 52 30.55 16.44 -10.57
N GLN A 53 30.15 16.61 -9.32
CA GLN A 53 30.69 15.83 -8.20
C GLN A 53 29.78 14.66 -7.83
N ILE A 54 30.36 13.61 -7.24
CA ILE A 54 29.60 12.48 -6.69
C ILE A 54 28.58 12.92 -5.63
N GLU A 55 28.87 14.02 -4.93
CA GLU A 55 27.97 14.61 -3.94
C GLU A 55 26.61 15.02 -4.52
N SER A 56 26.54 15.46 -5.79
CA SER A 56 25.24 15.75 -6.41
C SER A 56 24.40 14.48 -6.59
N LEU A 57 25.04 13.35 -6.91
CA LEU A 57 24.36 12.05 -7.01
C LEU A 57 23.90 11.56 -5.63
N MET A 58 24.70 11.80 -4.58
CA MET A 58 24.29 11.50 -3.20
C MET A 58 23.09 12.34 -2.76
N LEU A 59 23.03 13.62 -3.13
CA LEU A 59 21.89 14.49 -2.85
C LEU A 59 20.63 14.01 -3.61
N VAL A 60 20.75 13.68 -4.89
CA VAL A 60 19.65 13.10 -5.69
C VAL A 60 19.16 11.79 -5.07
N ASP A 61 20.06 10.91 -4.66
CA ASP A 61 19.72 9.65 -4.00
C ASP A 61 18.97 9.89 -2.69
N ALA A 62 19.44 10.83 -1.87
CA ALA A 62 18.77 11.18 -0.63
C ALA A 62 17.35 11.72 -0.87
N ILE A 63 17.17 12.60 -1.86
CA ILE A 63 15.86 13.15 -2.25
C ILE A 63 14.90 12.03 -2.68
N GLN A 64 15.37 11.07 -3.50
CA GLN A 64 14.56 9.93 -3.94
C GLN A 64 14.23 8.99 -2.77
N ARG A 65 15.20 8.65 -1.92
CA ARG A 65 14.99 7.78 -0.75
C ARG A 65 14.03 8.36 0.27
N LEU A 66 14.00 9.69 0.39
CA LEU A 66 13.04 10.41 1.24
C LEU A 66 11.65 10.54 0.61
N GLY A 67 11.51 10.25 -0.68
CA GLY A 67 10.24 10.30 -1.39
C GLY A 67 9.74 11.72 -1.62
N VAL A 68 10.63 12.70 -1.73
CA VAL A 68 10.30 14.12 -2.01
C VAL A 68 10.75 14.56 -3.41
N ASP A 69 11.15 13.59 -4.24
CA ASP A 69 11.72 13.83 -5.57
C ASP A 69 10.75 14.48 -6.55
N TYR A 70 9.43 14.32 -6.35
CA TYR A 70 8.42 14.94 -7.21
C TYR A 70 8.46 16.48 -7.19
N HIS A 71 9.10 17.10 -6.18
CA HIS A 71 9.32 18.55 -6.16
C HIS A 71 10.48 19.03 -7.05
N PHE A 72 11.40 18.12 -7.42
CA PHE A 72 12.71 18.45 -7.97
C PHE A 72 13.02 17.72 -9.28
N GLN A 73 12.00 17.35 -10.07
CA GLN A 73 12.19 16.52 -11.27
C GLN A 73 13.12 17.20 -12.29
N GLU A 74 12.93 18.49 -12.56
CA GLU A 74 13.74 19.24 -13.54
C GLU A 74 15.22 19.33 -13.11
N GLU A 75 15.47 19.57 -11.82
CA GLU A 75 16.82 19.64 -11.26
C GLU A 75 17.51 18.27 -11.27
N ILE A 76 16.78 17.22 -10.89
CA ILE A 76 17.27 15.84 -10.94
C ILE A 76 17.63 15.44 -12.37
N GLU A 77 16.76 15.72 -13.34
CA GLU A 77 17.01 15.46 -14.76
C GLU A 77 18.23 16.23 -15.26
N THR A 78 18.38 17.50 -14.88
CA THR A 78 19.52 18.33 -15.25
C THR A 78 20.83 17.76 -14.69
N ILE A 79 20.86 17.40 -13.40
CA ILE A 79 22.04 16.82 -12.75
C ILE A 79 22.42 15.50 -13.42
N LEU A 80 21.47 14.60 -13.60
CA LEU A 80 21.72 13.28 -14.17
C LEU A 80 22.09 13.38 -15.66
N GLY A 81 21.47 14.29 -16.41
CA GLY A 81 21.84 14.58 -17.79
C GLY A 81 23.29 15.05 -17.94
N ARG A 82 23.79 15.90 -17.03
CA ARG A 82 25.21 16.32 -17.03
C ARG A 82 26.14 15.14 -16.75
N HIS A 83 25.83 14.35 -15.74
CA HIS A 83 26.58 13.13 -15.41
C HIS A 83 26.60 12.16 -16.58
N TYR A 84 25.48 11.97 -17.29
CA TYR A 84 25.35 11.17 -18.51
C TYR A 84 26.12 11.73 -19.71
N MET A 85 26.28 13.05 -19.81
CA MET A 85 27.06 13.66 -20.88
C MET A 85 28.56 13.60 -20.64
N ALA A 86 29.03 13.87 -19.43
CA ALA A 86 30.45 13.74 -19.06
C ALA A 86 30.95 12.31 -19.29
N ALA A 87 30.16 11.37 -18.82
CA ALA A 87 30.17 9.94 -19.07
C ALA A 87 30.43 9.49 -20.52
N THR A 88 29.66 10.03 -21.46
CA THR A 88 29.65 9.57 -22.86
C THR A 88 30.65 10.32 -23.75
N THR A 89 31.21 11.42 -23.25
CA THR A 89 32.16 12.28 -23.99
C THR A 89 33.61 12.10 -23.53
N CYS A 90 33.86 11.58 -22.33
CA CYS A 90 35.21 11.37 -21.78
C CYS A 90 35.61 9.88 -21.80
N VAL A 91 36.73 9.56 -22.46
CA VAL A 91 37.25 8.17 -22.60
C VAL A 91 37.56 7.51 -21.25
N ASP A 92 37.93 8.29 -20.24
CA ASP A 92 38.27 7.84 -18.88
C ASP A 92 37.26 8.29 -17.81
N GLY A 93 36.04 8.68 -18.19
CA GLY A 93 35.10 9.43 -17.33
C GLY A 93 34.76 8.80 -15.97
N TYR A 94 35.00 7.50 -15.78
CA TYR A 94 34.72 6.76 -14.55
C TYR A 94 35.82 5.80 -14.12
N SER A 95 37.01 5.86 -14.72
CA SER A 95 38.10 4.93 -14.40
C SER A 95 38.58 5.04 -12.95
N TYR A 96 38.25 6.15 -12.27
CA TYR A 96 38.59 6.43 -10.87
C TYR A 96 37.42 6.21 -9.89
N TYR A 97 36.25 5.80 -10.37
CA TYR A 97 35.10 5.61 -9.49
C TYR A 97 35.31 4.39 -8.59
N THR A 98 34.96 4.55 -7.31
CA THR A 98 34.87 3.39 -6.42
C THR A 98 33.69 2.51 -6.84
N LEU A 99 33.63 1.27 -6.30
CA LEU A 99 32.49 0.37 -6.55
C LEU A 99 31.16 1.04 -6.16
N HIS A 100 31.14 1.73 -5.03
CA HIS A 100 29.99 2.51 -4.58
C HIS A 100 29.60 3.58 -5.61
N ASP A 101 30.55 4.40 -6.04
CA ASP A 101 30.25 5.57 -6.89
C ASP A 101 29.74 5.16 -8.27
N LEU A 102 30.34 4.12 -8.87
CA LEU A 102 29.89 3.60 -10.16
C LEU A 102 28.52 2.93 -10.06
N SER A 103 28.27 2.20 -8.97
CA SER A 103 26.97 1.55 -8.74
C SER A 103 25.86 2.58 -8.52
N LEU A 104 26.14 3.64 -7.75
CA LEU A 104 25.21 4.75 -7.52
C LEU A 104 24.89 5.50 -8.82
N PHE A 105 25.93 5.85 -9.58
CA PHE A 105 25.82 6.48 -10.89
C PHE A 105 24.94 5.65 -11.83
N PHE A 106 25.25 4.35 -11.96
CA PHE A 106 24.50 3.43 -12.80
C PHE A 106 23.04 3.36 -12.40
N ARG A 107 22.79 3.18 -11.10
CA ARG A 107 21.45 3.03 -10.55
C ARG A 107 20.60 4.28 -10.83
N LEU A 108 21.06 5.46 -10.45
CA LEU A 108 20.28 6.70 -10.57
C LEU A 108 19.99 7.04 -12.03
N LEU A 109 20.95 6.84 -12.92
CA LEU A 109 20.76 7.08 -14.36
C LEU A 109 19.73 6.12 -14.96
N ARG A 110 19.84 4.83 -14.66
CA ARG A 110 18.85 3.86 -15.13
C ARG A 110 17.47 4.14 -14.58
N GLN A 111 17.35 4.50 -13.30
CA GLN A 111 16.05 4.88 -12.71
C GLN A 111 15.37 6.01 -13.48
N GLN A 112 16.13 6.95 -14.07
CA GLN A 112 15.61 8.02 -14.93
C GLN A 112 15.54 7.68 -16.42
N GLY A 113 15.78 6.43 -16.81
CA GLY A 113 15.66 5.98 -18.20
C GLY A 113 16.89 6.23 -19.07
N PHE A 114 18.02 6.70 -18.50
CA PHE A 114 19.26 6.82 -19.25
C PHE A 114 19.85 5.43 -19.55
N ARG A 115 20.29 5.24 -20.80
CA ARG A 115 20.86 3.97 -21.26
C ARG A 115 22.35 3.89 -20.89
N ILE A 116 22.64 3.35 -19.73
CA ILE A 116 24.00 2.99 -19.31
C ILE A 116 24.23 1.49 -19.49
N PRO A 117 25.20 1.05 -20.32
CA PRO A 117 25.54 -0.36 -20.47
C PRO A 117 26.00 -0.96 -19.15
N ALA A 118 25.59 -2.20 -18.86
CA ALA A 118 26.05 -2.90 -17.67
C ALA A 118 27.55 -3.26 -17.72
N ASP A 119 28.16 -3.26 -18.90
CA ASP A 119 29.58 -3.56 -19.12
C ASP A 119 30.53 -2.63 -18.37
N ILE A 120 30.07 -1.48 -17.86
CA ILE A 120 30.88 -0.61 -16.99
C ILE A 120 31.39 -1.34 -15.75
N PHE A 121 30.69 -2.39 -15.29
CA PHE A 121 31.11 -3.19 -14.14
C PHE A 121 32.27 -4.15 -14.46
N ASN A 122 32.69 -4.30 -15.73
CA ASN A 122 33.89 -5.06 -16.10
C ASN A 122 35.16 -4.47 -15.47
N ASN A 123 35.15 -3.19 -15.10
CA ASN A 123 36.25 -2.54 -14.38
C ASN A 123 36.53 -3.17 -13.01
N PHE A 124 35.57 -3.90 -12.46
CA PHE A 124 35.66 -4.58 -11.15
C PHE A 124 35.88 -6.09 -11.29
N LYS A 125 36.15 -6.57 -12.51
CA LYS A 125 36.40 -7.98 -12.78
C LYS A 125 37.89 -8.28 -12.92
N GLY A 126 38.28 -9.46 -12.45
CA GLY A 126 39.63 -9.99 -12.60
C GLY A 126 39.88 -10.54 -14.00
N LYS A 127 41.10 -11.02 -14.24
CA LYS A 127 41.50 -11.66 -15.52
C LYS A 127 40.71 -12.94 -15.82
N ASP A 128 40.09 -13.55 -14.81
CA ASP A 128 39.21 -14.71 -14.94
C ASP A 128 37.79 -14.35 -15.39
N GLY A 129 37.49 -13.06 -15.55
CA GLY A 129 36.18 -12.56 -15.96
C GLY A 129 35.14 -12.50 -14.84
N THR A 130 35.55 -12.72 -13.58
CA THR A 130 34.66 -12.69 -12.41
C THR A 130 34.93 -11.47 -11.53
N PHE A 131 33.95 -11.04 -10.73
CA PHE A 131 34.15 -9.95 -9.77
C PHE A 131 35.30 -10.24 -8.80
N GLU A 132 36.22 -9.28 -8.66
CA GLU A 132 37.41 -9.46 -7.82
C GLU A 132 37.03 -9.72 -6.35
N GLY A 133 37.52 -10.81 -5.77
CA GLY A 133 37.17 -11.22 -4.40
C GLY A 133 37.48 -10.17 -3.32
N LYS A 134 38.44 -9.25 -3.56
CA LYS A 134 38.79 -8.14 -2.65
C LYS A 134 37.63 -7.16 -2.43
N LEU A 135 36.71 -7.05 -3.38
CA LEU A 135 35.55 -6.15 -3.31
C LEU A 135 34.59 -6.51 -2.17
N LYS A 136 34.61 -7.76 -1.72
CA LYS A 136 33.79 -8.21 -0.57
C LYS A 136 34.12 -7.47 0.73
N GLN A 137 35.26 -6.79 0.81
CA GLN A 137 35.66 -5.97 1.95
C GLN A 137 35.00 -4.57 1.93
N ASP A 138 34.59 -4.07 0.75
CA ASP A 138 33.87 -2.80 0.60
C ASP A 138 32.36 -3.02 0.79
N ILE A 139 31.93 -3.08 2.05
CA ILE A 139 30.52 -3.31 2.38
C ILE A 139 29.59 -2.25 1.76
N ARG A 140 30.03 -0.98 1.72
CA ARG A 140 29.23 0.11 1.16
C ARG A 140 29.08 -0.04 -0.35
N GLY A 141 30.18 -0.33 -1.05
CA GLY A 141 30.14 -0.64 -2.49
C GLY A 141 29.29 -1.87 -2.81
N MET A 142 29.35 -2.91 -1.97
CA MET A 142 28.54 -4.13 -2.15
C MET A 142 27.04 -3.90 -1.94
N MET A 143 26.66 -3.05 -0.97
CA MET A 143 25.26 -2.65 -0.80
C MET A 143 24.74 -1.88 -2.01
N GLU A 144 25.53 -0.93 -2.52
CA GLU A 144 25.13 -0.12 -3.66
C GLU A 144 25.12 -0.92 -4.97
N LEU A 145 26.06 -1.86 -5.14
CA LEU A 145 26.06 -2.81 -6.26
C LEU A 145 24.81 -3.71 -6.24
N TYR A 146 24.39 -4.17 -5.06
CA TYR A 146 23.17 -4.97 -4.91
C TYR A 146 21.91 -4.17 -5.32
N GLU A 147 21.84 -2.90 -4.93
CA GLU A 147 20.74 -2.01 -5.31
C GLU A 147 20.75 -1.71 -6.82
N ALA A 148 21.92 -1.41 -7.38
CA ALA A 148 22.12 -1.20 -8.81
C ALA A 148 21.72 -2.42 -9.64
N ALA A 149 22.04 -3.63 -9.17
CA ALA A 149 21.74 -4.86 -9.88
C ALA A 149 20.23 -5.14 -10.01
N GLN A 150 19.38 -4.52 -9.18
CA GLN A 150 17.92 -4.65 -9.33
C GLN A 150 17.35 -3.96 -10.56
N LEU A 151 18.14 -3.10 -11.22
CA LEU A 151 17.80 -2.41 -12.48
C LEU A 151 18.31 -3.16 -13.73
N GLY A 152 18.69 -4.43 -13.57
CA GLY A 152 19.02 -5.30 -14.69
C GLY A 152 17.84 -5.50 -15.63
N ILE A 153 18.15 -5.71 -16.90
CA ILE A 153 17.19 -6.13 -17.94
C ILE A 153 17.59 -7.49 -18.52
N GLU A 154 16.71 -8.12 -19.28
CA GLU A 154 17.00 -9.40 -19.93
C GLU A 154 18.25 -9.31 -20.83
N GLY A 155 19.12 -10.32 -20.73
CA GLY A 155 20.37 -10.41 -21.51
C GLY A 155 21.60 -9.75 -20.87
N GLU A 156 21.49 -9.20 -19.66
CA GLU A 156 22.61 -8.60 -18.94
C GLU A 156 23.23 -9.54 -17.90
N ASP A 157 23.96 -10.56 -18.37
CA ASP A 157 24.57 -11.58 -17.51
C ASP A 157 25.49 -10.98 -16.42
N ILE A 158 26.17 -9.86 -16.72
CA ILE A 158 27.02 -9.16 -15.76
C ILE A 158 26.23 -8.59 -14.57
N ILE A 159 24.98 -8.17 -14.77
CA ILE A 159 24.12 -7.68 -13.70
C ILE A 159 23.62 -8.84 -12.85
N ASP A 160 23.31 -9.98 -13.47
CA ASP A 160 22.94 -11.19 -12.74
C ASP A 160 24.11 -11.71 -11.90
N GLU A 161 25.32 -11.66 -12.43
CA GLU A 161 26.54 -11.96 -11.67
C GLU A 161 26.75 -10.95 -10.54
N ALA A 162 26.54 -9.65 -10.78
CA ALA A 162 26.66 -8.60 -9.76
C ALA A 162 25.65 -8.81 -8.62
N ALA A 163 24.40 -9.15 -8.93
CA ALA A 163 23.37 -9.48 -7.95
C ALA A 163 23.79 -10.69 -7.09
N LYS A 164 24.27 -11.77 -7.72
CA LYS A 164 24.76 -12.98 -7.03
C LYS A 164 26.01 -12.72 -6.19
N PHE A 165 26.93 -11.90 -6.68
CA PHE A 165 28.17 -11.59 -5.96
C PHE A 165 27.89 -10.72 -4.74
N SER A 166 27.08 -9.68 -4.91
CA SER A 166 26.72 -8.75 -3.84
C SER A 166 25.85 -9.39 -2.76
N SER A 167 24.88 -10.24 -3.13
CA SER A 167 23.97 -10.91 -2.18
C SER A 167 24.68 -11.80 -1.17
N GLN A 168 25.87 -12.33 -1.48
CA GLN A 168 26.69 -13.12 -0.54
C GLN A 168 27.07 -12.34 0.72
N ILE A 169 27.15 -11.00 0.63
CA ILE A 169 27.51 -10.12 1.74
C ILE A 169 26.26 -9.44 2.32
N VAL A 170 25.33 -9.00 1.46
CA VAL A 170 24.23 -8.12 1.88
C VAL A 170 22.84 -8.77 1.84
N GLY A 171 22.67 -9.97 1.27
CA GLY A 171 21.35 -10.59 1.06
C GLY A 171 20.55 -10.76 2.35
N ASN A 172 21.22 -11.19 3.43
CA ASN A 172 20.57 -11.32 4.74
C ASN A 172 20.20 -9.97 5.39
N ARG A 173 20.81 -8.86 4.94
CA ARG A 173 20.65 -7.51 5.49
C ARG A 173 19.69 -6.63 4.66
N LEU A 174 19.61 -6.85 3.35
CA LEU A 174 18.79 -6.09 2.40
C LEU A 174 17.68 -6.97 1.82
N LYS A 175 16.77 -7.42 2.69
CA LYS A 175 15.57 -8.19 2.31
C LYS A 175 14.64 -7.44 1.35
N HIS A 176 14.72 -6.12 1.33
CA HIS A 176 13.87 -5.24 0.51
C HIS A 176 14.75 -4.20 -0.19
N PRO A 177 15.26 -4.50 -1.40
CA PRO A 177 16.02 -3.52 -2.15
C PRO A 177 15.14 -2.32 -2.50
N TYR A 178 15.73 -1.13 -2.52
CA TYR A 178 15.03 0.13 -2.75
C TYR A 178 14.25 0.14 -4.06
N HIS A 179 14.82 -0.38 -5.16
CA HIS A 179 14.15 -0.40 -6.46
C HIS A 179 12.85 -1.22 -6.47
N LYS A 180 12.71 -2.21 -5.57
CA LYS A 180 11.52 -3.06 -5.44
C LYS A 180 10.68 -2.69 -4.19
N SER A 181 10.94 -1.54 -3.58
CA SER A 181 10.28 -1.10 -2.34
C SER A 181 9.67 0.31 -2.49
N ILE A 182 8.61 0.58 -1.75
CA ILE A 182 8.00 1.92 -1.70
C ILE A 182 8.90 2.86 -0.89
N ALA A 183 9.44 3.91 -1.52
CA ALA A 183 10.38 4.84 -0.88
C ALA A 183 9.87 5.40 0.46
N ARG A 184 8.60 5.81 0.51
CA ARG A 184 7.97 6.39 1.70
C ARG A 184 7.90 5.42 2.89
N PHE A 185 7.87 4.11 2.64
CA PHE A 185 7.95 3.09 3.69
C PHE A 185 9.35 3.08 4.33
N SER A 186 10.41 3.19 3.54
CA SER A 186 11.80 3.22 4.02
C SER A 186 12.30 4.59 4.49
N ALA A 187 11.60 5.68 4.14
CA ALA A 187 12.05 7.06 4.37
C ALA A 187 12.34 7.36 5.85
N LYS A 188 11.52 6.87 6.79
CA LYS A 188 11.73 7.10 8.23
C LYS A 188 13.06 6.55 8.73
N LYS A 189 13.41 5.33 8.29
CA LYS A 189 14.69 4.70 8.62
C LYS A 189 15.83 5.51 8.01
N TYR A 190 15.69 5.90 6.75
CA TYR A 190 16.70 6.70 6.06
C TYR A 190 16.95 8.05 6.75
N ILE A 191 15.91 8.75 7.19
CA ILE A 191 16.03 10.02 7.96
C ILE A 191 16.86 9.82 9.23
N ARG A 192 16.67 8.70 9.95
CA ARG A 192 17.40 8.39 11.18
C ARG A 192 18.87 8.08 10.90
N ASP A 193 19.15 7.45 9.77
CA ASP A 193 20.49 6.96 9.43
C ASP A 193 21.38 8.07 8.79
N LEU A 194 20.80 9.16 8.29
CA LEU A 194 21.52 10.35 7.84
C LEU A 194 22.31 10.98 9.00
N GLN A 195 23.60 11.29 8.78
CA GLN A 195 24.55 11.60 9.86
C GLN A 195 24.70 13.10 10.16
N ASP A 196 23.98 13.98 9.46
CA ASP A 196 24.10 15.45 9.57
C ASP A 196 25.53 15.95 9.31
N ILE A 197 26.27 15.23 8.46
CA ILE A 197 27.68 15.55 8.18
C ILE A 197 27.77 16.71 7.19
N ASN A 198 26.86 16.73 6.20
CA ASN A 198 26.84 17.73 5.16
C ASN A 198 25.75 18.77 5.43
N GLY A 199 26.04 20.06 5.17
CA GLY A 199 25.10 21.15 5.45
C GLY A 199 23.72 20.99 4.81
N TRP A 200 23.63 20.28 3.67
CA TRP A 200 22.37 19.99 2.97
C TRP A 200 21.52 18.90 3.63
N GLU A 201 22.12 17.97 4.39
CA GLU A 201 21.38 16.84 5.00
C GLU A 201 20.34 17.34 6.00
N LYS A 202 20.70 18.36 6.78
CA LYS A 202 19.80 18.98 7.76
C LYS A 202 18.60 19.63 7.06
N THR A 203 18.84 20.45 6.04
CA THR A 203 17.78 21.13 5.28
C THR A 203 16.84 20.12 4.63
N LEU A 204 17.40 19.07 4.02
CA LEU A 204 16.62 18.02 3.37
C LEU A 204 15.81 17.19 4.36
N LYS A 205 16.36 16.88 5.55
CA LYS A 205 15.62 16.25 6.64
C LYS A 205 14.43 17.10 7.04
N GLU A 206 14.63 18.39 7.31
CA GLU A 206 13.55 19.31 7.70
C GLU A 206 12.44 19.35 6.64
N LEU A 207 12.81 19.49 5.36
CA LEU A 207 11.87 19.43 4.24
C LEU A 207 11.08 18.12 4.23
N ALA A 208 11.76 16.96 4.33
CA ALA A 208 11.11 15.66 4.28
C ALA A 208 10.10 15.46 5.43
N LYS A 209 10.38 15.99 6.62
CA LYS A 209 9.43 15.97 7.75
C LYS A 209 8.18 16.81 7.46
N MET A 210 8.36 18.00 6.89
CA MET A 210 7.26 18.90 6.55
C MET A 210 6.40 18.34 5.41
N ASP A 211 7.03 17.84 4.35
CA ASP A 211 6.36 17.20 3.22
C ASP A 211 5.51 16.00 3.68
N TYR A 212 6.06 15.18 4.58
CA TYR A 212 5.33 14.07 5.18
C TYR A 212 4.02 14.49 5.81
N TYR A 213 4.03 15.60 6.54
CA TYR A 213 2.83 16.14 7.19
C TYR A 213 1.81 16.68 6.17
N VAL A 214 2.29 17.34 5.11
CA VAL A 214 1.44 17.83 4.01
C VAL A 214 0.76 16.66 3.31
N ALA A 215 1.52 15.64 2.90
CA ALA A 215 0.99 14.47 2.20
C ALA A 215 0.03 13.65 3.09
N LYS A 216 0.39 13.42 4.35
CA LYS A 216 -0.48 12.74 5.32
C LYS A 216 -1.84 13.44 5.41
N THR A 217 -1.85 14.76 5.53
CA THR A 217 -3.09 15.54 5.63
C THR A 217 -3.94 15.40 4.37
N ALA A 218 -3.33 15.49 3.18
CA ALA A 218 -4.01 15.28 1.91
C ALA A 218 -4.62 13.86 1.84
N HIS A 219 -3.86 12.84 2.19
CA HIS A 219 -4.32 11.45 2.13
C HIS A 219 -5.46 11.15 3.10
N GLN A 220 -5.44 11.72 4.30
CA GLN A 220 -6.55 11.60 5.25
C GLN A 220 -7.85 12.22 4.72
N GLN A 221 -7.76 13.39 4.06
CA GLN A 221 -8.91 14.04 3.43
C GLN A 221 -9.46 13.24 2.25
N GLU A 222 -8.57 12.66 1.44
CA GLU A 222 -8.95 11.78 0.33
C GLU A 222 -9.65 10.51 0.83
N LEU A 223 -9.14 9.88 1.89
CA LEU A 223 -9.74 8.70 2.48
C LEU A 223 -11.16 8.98 3.01
N ILE A 224 -11.41 10.16 3.56
CA ILE A 224 -12.76 10.60 3.95
C ILE A 224 -13.68 10.65 2.73
N GLN A 225 -13.23 11.28 1.64
CA GLN A 225 -14.00 11.40 0.41
C GLN A 225 -14.34 10.03 -0.18
N ILE A 226 -13.37 9.12 -0.25
CA ILE A 226 -13.58 7.74 -0.72
C ILE A 226 -14.56 6.99 0.19
N SER A 227 -14.42 7.14 1.51
CA SER A 227 -15.31 6.48 2.48
C SER A 227 -16.75 6.98 2.37
N MET A 228 -16.94 8.29 2.11
CA MET A 228 -18.26 8.88 1.88
C MET A 228 -18.86 8.41 0.56
N TRP A 229 -18.09 8.50 -0.53
CA TRP A 229 -18.51 8.00 -1.85
C TRP A 229 -18.93 6.53 -1.79
N TRP A 230 -18.11 5.67 -1.18
CA TRP A 230 -18.41 4.24 -1.05
C TRP A 230 -19.67 3.99 -0.23
N LYS A 231 -19.87 4.74 0.85
CA LYS A 231 -21.09 4.66 1.67
C LYS A 231 -22.33 5.08 0.88
N ASP A 232 -22.23 6.15 0.10
CA ASP A 232 -23.36 6.69 -0.68
C ASP A 232 -23.81 5.74 -1.81
N LEU A 233 -22.92 4.87 -2.30
CA LEU A 233 -23.29 3.81 -3.23
C LEU A 233 -24.19 2.74 -2.61
N GLY A 234 -24.14 2.54 -1.28
CA GLY A 234 -24.95 1.54 -0.57
C GLY A 234 -24.59 0.07 -0.86
N LEU A 235 -23.54 -0.18 -1.66
CA LEU A 235 -23.19 -1.54 -2.10
C LEU A 235 -22.78 -2.47 -0.95
N ALA A 236 -22.17 -1.93 0.12
CA ALA A 236 -21.78 -2.72 1.28
C ALA A 236 -22.98 -3.34 2.04
N GLU A 237 -24.18 -2.77 1.92
CA GLU A 237 -25.38 -3.29 2.57
C GLU A 237 -26.06 -4.39 1.73
N GLU A 238 -25.94 -4.31 0.41
CA GLU A 238 -26.53 -5.26 -0.54
C GLU A 238 -25.59 -6.44 -0.83
N LEU A 239 -24.28 -6.20 -0.94
CA LEU A 239 -23.24 -7.21 -1.17
C LEU A 239 -22.53 -7.56 0.16
N LYS A 240 -23.23 -8.27 1.05
CA LYS A 240 -22.77 -8.54 2.44
C LYS A 240 -21.56 -9.46 2.59
N GLN A 241 -21.36 -10.40 1.68
CA GLN A 241 -20.19 -11.30 1.63
C GLN A 241 -18.98 -10.64 0.91
N ALA A 242 -19.19 -9.54 0.19
CA ALA A 242 -18.11 -8.88 -0.53
C ALA A 242 -17.24 -8.12 0.46
N ARG A 243 -15.95 -8.01 0.14
CA ARG A 243 -14.98 -7.26 0.91
C ARG A 243 -15.46 -5.80 1.01
N ASN A 244 -15.41 -5.25 2.22
CA ASN A 244 -15.70 -3.85 2.49
C ASN A 244 -14.43 -3.20 3.06
N GLN A 245 -13.49 -2.84 2.19
CA GLN A 245 -12.14 -2.45 2.60
C GLN A 245 -11.68 -1.14 1.92
N PRO A 246 -12.41 -0.02 2.07
CA PRO A 246 -12.10 1.25 1.39
C PRO A 246 -10.69 1.78 1.67
N LEU A 247 -10.13 1.52 2.86
CA LEU A 247 -8.75 1.86 3.16
C LEU A 247 -7.75 0.99 2.36
N LYS A 248 -7.99 -0.32 2.21
CA LYS A 248 -7.12 -1.19 1.41
C LYS A 248 -7.13 -0.75 -0.06
N TRP A 249 -8.32 -0.46 -0.60
CA TRP A 249 -8.49 0.02 -1.98
C TRP A 249 -7.80 1.37 -2.22
N TYR A 250 -7.94 2.31 -1.28
CA TYR A 250 -7.27 3.61 -1.35
C TYR A 250 -5.75 3.49 -1.21
N THR A 251 -5.25 2.53 -0.43
CA THR A 251 -3.80 2.35 -0.21
C THR A 251 -3.07 2.05 -1.52
N TRP A 252 -3.69 1.33 -2.46
CA TRP A 252 -3.13 1.12 -3.80
C TRP A 252 -2.87 2.44 -4.54
N SER A 253 -3.85 3.34 -4.61
CA SER A 253 -3.70 4.62 -5.33
C SER A 253 -2.74 5.56 -4.59
N MET A 254 -2.77 5.57 -3.25
CA MET A 254 -1.87 6.33 -2.39
C MET A 254 -0.40 5.94 -2.62
N ALA A 255 -0.09 4.64 -2.69
CA ALA A 255 1.27 4.17 -2.95
C ALA A 255 1.70 4.42 -4.39
N SER A 256 0.78 4.26 -5.35
CA SER A 256 1.07 4.41 -6.79
C SER A 256 1.41 5.86 -7.14
N LEU A 257 0.60 6.80 -6.66
CA LEU A 257 0.70 8.22 -6.98
C LEU A 257 1.15 9.00 -5.75
N SER A 258 2.46 9.00 -5.49
CA SER A 258 3.05 9.56 -4.28
C SER A 258 3.02 11.10 -4.20
N ASP A 259 2.91 11.79 -5.34
CA ASP A 259 2.84 13.25 -5.41
C ASP A 259 1.48 13.76 -4.90
N PRO A 260 1.41 14.52 -3.78
CA PRO A 260 0.17 15.05 -3.24
C PRO A 260 -0.66 15.87 -4.25
N SER A 261 -0.05 16.47 -5.27
CA SER A 261 -0.74 17.23 -6.32
C SER A 261 -1.73 16.38 -7.13
N MET A 262 -1.52 15.06 -7.19
CA MET A 262 -2.33 14.09 -7.96
C MET A 262 -3.57 13.58 -7.20
N SER A 263 -4.17 14.43 -6.37
CA SER A 263 -5.32 14.08 -5.51
C SER A 263 -6.53 13.58 -6.30
N GLU A 264 -6.89 14.28 -7.38
CA GLU A 264 -7.99 13.89 -8.26
C GLU A 264 -7.75 12.51 -8.87
N GLN A 265 -6.54 12.26 -9.38
CA GLN A 265 -6.17 10.98 -9.97
C GLN A 265 -6.21 9.85 -8.95
N ARG A 266 -5.72 10.05 -7.71
CA ARG A 266 -5.84 9.05 -6.65
C ARG A 266 -7.29 8.72 -6.33
N LEU A 267 -8.15 9.72 -6.21
CA LEU A 267 -9.57 9.53 -5.91
C LEU A 267 -10.25 8.72 -7.01
N GLU A 268 -10.14 9.13 -8.27
CA GLU A 268 -10.79 8.43 -9.38
C GLU A 268 -10.22 7.02 -9.63
N LEU A 269 -8.90 6.84 -9.45
CA LEU A 269 -8.26 5.53 -9.56
C LEU A 269 -8.74 4.58 -8.46
N THR A 270 -8.90 5.07 -7.22
CA THR A 270 -9.43 4.29 -6.09
C THR A 270 -10.82 3.76 -6.37
N LYS A 271 -11.68 4.54 -7.03
CA LYS A 271 -13.03 4.10 -7.41
C LYS A 271 -12.97 2.94 -8.40
N SER A 272 -12.05 3.01 -9.37
CA SER A 272 -11.82 1.93 -10.33
C SER A 272 -11.31 0.66 -9.62
N ILE A 273 -10.33 0.79 -8.73
CA ILE A 273 -9.81 -0.32 -7.91
C ILE A 273 -10.90 -0.94 -7.04
N THR A 274 -11.78 -0.11 -6.46
CA THR A 274 -12.94 -0.58 -5.67
C THR A 274 -13.80 -1.53 -6.49
N PHE A 275 -14.15 -1.17 -7.73
CA PHE A 275 -14.95 -2.05 -8.59
C PHE A 275 -14.22 -3.31 -9.04
N VAL A 276 -12.88 -3.29 -9.18
CA VAL A 276 -12.12 -4.53 -9.42
C VAL A 276 -12.38 -5.53 -8.29
N TYR A 277 -12.18 -5.13 -7.03
CA TYR A 277 -12.42 -6.00 -5.87
C TYR A 277 -13.88 -6.46 -5.73
N ILE A 278 -14.83 -5.55 -5.95
CA ILE A 278 -16.26 -5.89 -5.80
C ILE A 278 -16.72 -6.84 -6.91
N ILE A 279 -16.22 -6.67 -8.13
CA ILE A 279 -16.55 -7.56 -9.25
C ILE A 279 -15.86 -8.91 -9.05
N ASP A 280 -14.61 -8.94 -8.60
CA ASP A 280 -13.91 -10.18 -8.20
C ASP A 280 -14.74 -11.01 -7.19
N ASP A 281 -15.16 -10.39 -6.08
CA ASP A 281 -16.02 -11.05 -5.08
C ASP A 281 -17.35 -11.56 -5.68
N ILE A 282 -17.90 -10.80 -6.62
CA ILE A 282 -19.13 -11.11 -7.35
C ILE A 282 -18.98 -12.44 -8.11
N PHE A 283 -17.84 -12.64 -8.77
CA PHE A 283 -17.54 -13.87 -9.53
C PHE A 283 -17.16 -15.04 -8.63
N ASP A 284 -16.50 -14.78 -7.51
CA ASP A 284 -15.99 -15.84 -6.63
C ASP A 284 -17.00 -16.34 -5.58
N LEU A 285 -17.81 -15.43 -5.02
CA LEU A 285 -18.62 -15.73 -3.82
C LEU A 285 -20.13 -15.78 -4.08
N TYR A 286 -20.63 -15.05 -5.07
CA TYR A 286 -22.07 -14.82 -5.23
C TYR A 286 -22.70 -15.54 -6.41
N GLY A 287 -22.03 -15.51 -7.56
CA GLY A 287 -22.71 -15.70 -8.84
C GLY A 287 -22.81 -17.16 -9.25
N THR A 288 -23.99 -17.57 -9.67
CA THR A 288 -24.11 -18.78 -10.49
C THR A 288 -23.49 -18.54 -11.87
N PRO A 289 -22.94 -19.57 -12.56
CA PRO A 289 -22.37 -19.40 -13.91
C PRO A 289 -23.32 -18.71 -14.91
N GLU A 290 -24.63 -18.96 -14.80
CA GLU A 290 -25.66 -18.31 -15.61
C GLU A 290 -25.78 -16.81 -15.30
N GLU A 291 -25.83 -16.43 -14.01
CA GLU A 291 -25.91 -15.03 -13.59
C GLU A 291 -24.64 -14.25 -13.97
N LEU A 292 -23.47 -14.85 -13.78
CA LEU A 292 -22.18 -14.27 -14.16
C LEU A 292 -22.07 -14.06 -15.68
N THR A 293 -22.64 -14.99 -16.46
CA THR A 293 -22.73 -14.84 -17.91
C THR A 293 -23.60 -13.64 -18.29
N VAL A 294 -24.76 -13.46 -17.65
CA VAL A 294 -25.64 -12.30 -17.91
C VAL A 294 -24.96 -11.00 -17.48
N PHE A 295 -24.29 -10.97 -16.33
CA PHE A 295 -23.53 -9.81 -15.85
C PHE A 295 -22.41 -9.42 -16.83
N THR A 296 -21.63 -10.40 -17.29
CA THR A 296 -20.57 -10.21 -18.29
C THR A 296 -21.12 -9.61 -19.59
N HIS A 297 -22.26 -10.12 -20.07
CA HIS A 297 -22.93 -9.56 -21.25
C HIS A 297 -23.41 -8.12 -21.04
N ALA A 298 -23.92 -7.79 -19.85
CA ALA A 298 -24.31 -6.42 -19.51
C ALA A 298 -23.11 -5.47 -19.57
N VAL A 299 -21.98 -5.84 -18.95
CA VAL A 299 -20.73 -5.06 -19.00
C VAL A 299 -20.23 -4.88 -20.43
N LYS A 300 -20.24 -5.93 -21.26
CA LYS A 300 -19.87 -5.82 -22.68
C LYS A 300 -20.76 -4.85 -23.47
N ARG A 301 -22.07 -4.90 -23.21
CA ARG A 301 -23.03 -4.04 -23.89
C ARG A 301 -22.92 -2.58 -23.43
N TRP A 302 -22.56 -2.35 -22.17
CA TRP A 302 -22.35 -1.04 -21.57
C TRP A 302 -23.55 -0.09 -21.77
N ASP A 303 -24.74 -0.63 -21.54
CA ASP A 303 -26.04 0.02 -21.78
C ASP A 303 -26.87 0.02 -20.49
N TYR A 304 -27.48 1.16 -20.16
CA TYR A 304 -28.38 1.32 -19.02
C TYR A 304 -29.61 0.41 -19.14
N ALA A 305 -30.06 0.08 -20.36
CA ALA A 305 -31.18 -0.84 -20.57
C ALA A 305 -30.86 -2.27 -20.10
N ALA A 306 -29.58 -2.65 -19.99
CA ALA A 306 -29.19 -3.96 -19.47
C ALA A 306 -29.39 -4.08 -17.94
N ILE A 307 -29.55 -2.97 -17.22
CA ILE A 307 -29.78 -2.97 -15.77
C ILE A 307 -31.05 -3.75 -15.43
N ASP A 308 -32.11 -3.64 -16.24
CA ASP A 308 -33.38 -4.28 -15.93
C ASP A 308 -33.33 -5.81 -16.00
N MET A 309 -32.35 -6.36 -16.74
CA MET A 309 -32.15 -7.79 -16.97
C MET A 309 -31.35 -8.48 -15.86
N LEU A 310 -30.71 -7.72 -14.97
CA LEU A 310 -29.86 -8.27 -13.91
C LEU A 310 -30.66 -8.56 -12.62
N PRO A 311 -30.30 -9.55 -11.79
CA PRO A 311 -30.88 -9.68 -10.46
C PRO A 311 -30.54 -8.46 -9.56
N LYS A 312 -31.36 -8.18 -8.54
CA LYS A 312 -31.37 -6.90 -7.79
C LYS A 312 -29.97 -6.45 -7.31
N SER A 313 -29.20 -7.34 -6.70
CA SER A 313 -27.86 -7.06 -6.16
C SER A 313 -26.89 -6.59 -7.26
N TRP A 314 -26.90 -7.27 -8.41
CA TRP A 314 -26.05 -6.93 -9.55
C TRP A 314 -26.49 -5.66 -10.26
N LYS A 315 -27.80 -5.32 -10.25
CA LYS A 315 -28.31 -4.05 -10.81
C LYS A 315 -27.60 -2.85 -10.20
N MET A 316 -27.47 -2.84 -8.88
CA MET A 316 -26.84 -1.74 -8.16
C MET A 316 -25.34 -1.65 -8.47
N CYS A 317 -24.63 -2.78 -8.47
CA CYS A 317 -23.21 -2.81 -8.80
C CYS A 317 -22.95 -2.36 -10.23
N TYR A 318 -23.67 -2.92 -11.21
CA TYR A 318 -23.50 -2.57 -12.63
C TYR A 318 -23.83 -1.10 -12.89
N LYS A 319 -24.92 -0.57 -12.32
CA LYS A 319 -25.25 0.86 -12.43
C LYS A 319 -24.17 1.74 -11.82
N ALA A 320 -23.66 1.40 -10.64
CA ALA A 320 -22.61 2.15 -9.98
C ALA A 320 -21.30 2.15 -10.79
N LEU A 321 -20.94 1.01 -11.40
CA LEU A 321 -19.80 0.88 -12.31
C LEU A 321 -19.94 1.77 -13.54
N LEU A 322 -21.11 1.70 -14.22
CA LEU A 322 -21.45 2.53 -15.38
C LEU A 322 -21.33 4.01 -15.05
N ASP A 323 -22.04 4.45 -14.01
CA ASP A 323 -22.10 5.86 -13.62
C ASP A 323 -20.71 6.40 -13.28
N THR A 324 -19.94 5.66 -12.47
CA THR A 324 -18.59 6.05 -12.05
C THR A 324 -17.63 6.13 -13.22
N THR A 325 -17.61 5.11 -14.08
CA THR A 325 -16.69 5.06 -15.22
C THR A 325 -17.05 6.12 -16.28
N ASN A 326 -18.35 6.37 -16.51
CA ASN A 326 -18.80 7.45 -17.39
C ASN A 326 -18.45 8.84 -16.81
N GLU A 327 -18.54 9.02 -15.48
CA GLU A 327 -18.11 10.25 -14.80
C GLU A 327 -16.60 10.48 -14.98
N ILE A 328 -15.78 9.45 -14.76
CA ILE A 328 -14.33 9.47 -14.99
C ILE A 328 -14.03 9.86 -16.45
N GLY A 329 -14.70 9.21 -17.42
CA GLY A 329 -14.57 9.54 -18.84
C GLY A 329 -14.96 10.99 -19.16
N SER A 330 -16.00 11.52 -18.51
CA SER A 330 -16.43 12.91 -18.65
C SER A 330 -15.40 13.89 -18.09
N LYS A 331 -14.80 13.60 -16.92
CA LYS A 331 -13.72 14.41 -16.34
C LYS A 331 -12.50 14.46 -17.25
N ILE A 332 -12.07 13.31 -17.77
CA ILE A 332 -10.96 13.19 -18.71
C ILE A 332 -11.25 13.98 -19.99
N TYR A 333 -12.46 13.84 -20.56
CA TYR A 333 -12.85 14.60 -21.75
C TYR A 333 -12.85 16.11 -21.51
N LYS A 334 -13.37 16.58 -20.37
CA LYS A 334 -13.36 18.01 -20.02
C LYS A 334 -11.93 18.55 -19.85
N LYS A 335 -11.02 17.76 -19.27
CA LYS A 335 -9.64 18.18 -18.97
C LYS A 335 -8.72 18.09 -20.18
N TYR A 336 -8.82 17.02 -20.97
CA TYR A 336 -7.86 16.69 -22.03
C TYR A 336 -8.46 16.68 -23.44
N GLY A 337 -9.78 16.79 -23.58
CA GLY A 337 -10.49 16.90 -24.86
C GLY A 337 -10.65 15.58 -25.63
N TYR A 338 -10.35 14.44 -25.01
CA TYR A 338 -10.50 13.09 -25.58
C TYR A 338 -11.43 12.25 -24.69
N ASN A 339 -12.34 11.48 -25.32
CA ASN A 339 -13.28 10.63 -24.60
C ASN A 339 -12.72 9.19 -24.50
N PRO A 340 -12.28 8.73 -23.32
CA PRO A 340 -11.65 7.43 -23.16
C PRO A 340 -12.64 6.26 -23.04
N ILE A 341 -13.96 6.52 -23.07
CA ILE A 341 -14.95 5.54 -22.60
C ILE A 341 -14.90 4.21 -23.34
N ASN A 342 -14.54 4.21 -24.63
CA ASN A 342 -14.41 2.97 -25.40
C ASN A 342 -13.25 2.10 -24.93
N SER A 343 -12.13 2.70 -24.51
CA SER A 343 -11.00 1.97 -23.94
C SER A 343 -11.32 1.50 -22.53
N LEU A 344 -11.93 2.36 -21.69
CA LEU A 344 -12.29 2.01 -20.32
C LEU A 344 -13.32 0.86 -20.27
N LYS A 345 -14.37 0.90 -21.09
CA LYS A 345 -15.36 -0.19 -21.14
C LYS A 345 -14.75 -1.50 -21.66
N SER A 346 -13.79 -1.42 -22.58
CA SER A 346 -13.13 -2.61 -23.16
C SER A 346 -12.30 -3.35 -22.12
N THR A 347 -11.62 -2.63 -21.21
CA THR A 347 -10.86 -3.26 -20.13
C THR A 347 -11.78 -3.89 -19.09
N TRP A 348 -12.89 -3.25 -18.74
CA TRP A 348 -13.92 -3.86 -17.88
C TRP A 348 -14.52 -5.13 -18.47
N ALA A 349 -14.84 -5.12 -19.77
CA ALA A 349 -15.34 -6.28 -20.48
C ALA A 349 -14.32 -7.44 -20.48
N SER A 350 -13.04 -7.12 -20.72
CA SER A 350 -11.95 -8.11 -20.72
C SER A 350 -11.73 -8.72 -19.33
N LEU A 351 -11.83 -7.91 -18.28
CA LEU A 351 -11.75 -8.38 -16.90
C LEU A 351 -12.89 -9.36 -16.57
N CYS A 352 -14.14 -9.01 -16.91
CA CYS A 352 -15.29 -9.88 -16.66
C CYS A 352 -15.20 -11.19 -17.48
N ASP A 353 -14.66 -11.14 -18.70
CA ASP A 353 -14.39 -12.35 -19.48
C ASP A 353 -13.37 -13.26 -18.80
N ALA A 354 -12.28 -12.69 -18.28
CA ALA A 354 -11.25 -13.44 -17.58
C ALA A 354 -11.78 -14.09 -16.30
N PHE A 355 -12.56 -13.35 -15.49
CA PHE A 355 -13.23 -13.92 -14.33
C PHE A 355 -14.23 -15.01 -14.70
N LEU A 356 -14.97 -14.85 -15.80
CA LEU A 356 -15.91 -15.88 -16.26
C LEU A 356 -15.19 -17.16 -16.70
N VAL A 357 -13.98 -17.05 -17.25
CA VAL A 357 -13.12 -18.20 -17.59
C VAL A 357 -12.67 -18.92 -16.31
N GLU A 358 -12.20 -18.18 -15.30
CA GLU A 358 -11.82 -18.74 -14.00
C GLU A 358 -12.99 -19.43 -13.30
N ALA A 359 -14.16 -18.78 -13.22
CA ALA A 359 -15.36 -19.36 -12.65
C ALA A 359 -15.78 -20.69 -13.33
N LYS A 360 -15.53 -20.83 -14.65
CA LYS A 360 -15.78 -22.10 -15.38
C LYS A 360 -14.75 -23.17 -15.03
N TRP A 361 -13.47 -22.82 -14.90
CA TRP A 361 -12.44 -23.76 -14.47
C TRP A 361 -12.76 -24.30 -13.07
N LEU A 362 -13.08 -23.41 -12.12
CA LEU A 362 -13.44 -23.76 -10.75
C LEU A 362 -14.73 -24.58 -10.69
N GLY A 363 -15.80 -24.11 -11.36
CA GLY A 363 -17.09 -24.81 -11.38
C GLY A 363 -17.05 -26.19 -12.04
N SER A 364 -16.10 -26.43 -12.95
CA SER A 364 -15.89 -27.75 -13.56
C SER A 364 -14.94 -28.66 -12.77
N GLY A 365 -14.19 -28.12 -11.81
CA GLY A 365 -13.09 -28.82 -11.12
C GLY A 365 -11.88 -29.13 -12.00
N HIS A 366 -11.80 -28.54 -13.20
CA HIS A 366 -10.72 -28.78 -14.15
C HIS A 366 -9.93 -27.48 -14.38
N LEU A 367 -8.87 -27.31 -13.60
CA LEU A 367 -7.86 -26.28 -13.86
C LEU A 367 -7.12 -26.54 -15.18
N PRO A 368 -6.78 -25.47 -15.92
CA PRO A 368 -6.05 -25.56 -17.17
C PRO A 368 -4.56 -25.87 -16.93
N ILE A 369 -3.77 -25.84 -18.00
CA ILE A 369 -2.32 -25.84 -17.90
C ILE A 369 -1.79 -24.52 -17.32
N SER A 370 -0.66 -24.53 -16.61
CA SER A 370 -0.07 -23.40 -15.87
C SER A 370 0.12 -22.15 -16.73
N ASN A 371 0.53 -22.30 -17.99
CA ASN A 371 0.67 -21.18 -18.91
C ASN A 371 -0.69 -20.60 -19.35
N GLU A 372 -1.70 -21.44 -19.60
CA GLU A 372 -3.05 -20.98 -19.93
C GLU A 372 -3.71 -20.29 -18.73
N TYR A 373 -3.51 -20.84 -17.52
CA TYR A 373 -3.89 -20.19 -16.27
C TYR A 373 -3.28 -18.79 -16.17
N LEU A 374 -1.95 -18.66 -16.35
CA LEU A 374 -1.25 -17.38 -16.21
C LEU A 374 -1.68 -16.35 -17.25
N GLU A 375 -1.94 -16.78 -18.48
CA GLU A 375 -2.40 -15.90 -19.57
C GLU A 375 -3.80 -15.31 -19.31
N ASN A 376 -4.67 -16.04 -18.65
CA ASN A 376 -5.94 -15.48 -18.14
C ASN A 376 -5.69 -14.67 -16.86
N GLY A 377 -4.85 -15.21 -15.97
CA GLY A 377 -4.49 -14.68 -14.66
C GLY A 377 -3.97 -13.25 -14.71
N LYS A 378 -3.19 -12.88 -15.73
CA LYS A 378 -2.71 -11.51 -15.94
C LYS A 378 -3.87 -10.53 -16.19
N VAL A 379 -4.94 -10.97 -16.82
CA VAL A 379 -6.13 -10.13 -17.06
C VAL A 379 -7.01 -10.08 -15.82
N SER A 380 -7.27 -11.23 -15.18
CA SER A 380 -8.12 -11.33 -13.99
C SER A 380 -7.59 -10.60 -12.76
N THR A 381 -6.28 -10.30 -12.69
CA THR A 381 -5.74 -9.41 -11.64
C THR A 381 -6.41 -8.02 -11.58
N GLY A 382 -7.04 -7.57 -12.67
CA GLY A 382 -7.57 -6.22 -12.79
C GLY A 382 -6.50 -5.12 -12.96
N ALA A 383 -5.21 -5.45 -12.97
CA ALA A 383 -4.12 -4.49 -13.17
C ALA A 383 -4.26 -3.72 -14.49
N HIS A 384 -4.76 -4.38 -15.54
CA HIS A 384 -5.06 -3.78 -16.83
C HIS A 384 -6.12 -2.68 -16.73
N VAL A 385 -7.19 -2.90 -15.95
CA VAL A 385 -8.21 -1.89 -15.71
C VAL A 385 -7.60 -0.69 -15.00
N VAL A 386 -6.85 -0.93 -13.92
CA VAL A 386 -6.22 0.13 -13.11
C VAL A 386 -5.26 0.99 -13.96
N LEU A 387 -4.34 0.36 -14.69
CA LEU A 387 -3.32 1.07 -15.46
C LEU A 387 -3.89 1.79 -16.68
N VAL A 388 -4.89 1.24 -17.36
CA VAL A 388 -5.55 1.95 -18.47
C VAL A 388 -6.35 3.15 -17.95
N HIS A 389 -7.04 3.04 -16.81
CA HIS A 389 -7.69 4.20 -16.19
C HIS A 389 -6.65 5.27 -15.83
N LEU A 390 -5.53 4.87 -15.23
CA LEU A 390 -4.45 5.79 -14.88
C LEU A 390 -3.87 6.50 -16.10
N PHE A 391 -3.61 5.78 -17.19
CA PHE A 391 -3.08 6.34 -18.43
C PHE A 391 -3.91 7.53 -18.93
N PHE A 392 -5.24 7.39 -18.91
CA PHE A 392 -6.13 8.48 -19.31
C PHE A 392 -6.30 9.57 -18.25
N LEU A 393 -6.26 9.21 -16.96
CA LEU A 393 -6.30 10.18 -15.84
C LEU A 393 -5.06 11.11 -15.84
N LEU A 394 -3.94 10.64 -16.37
CA LEU A 394 -2.72 11.44 -16.57
C LEU A 394 -2.73 12.25 -17.88
N GLY A 395 -3.72 12.04 -18.77
CA GLY A 395 -3.85 12.82 -20.00
C GLY A 395 -2.86 12.45 -21.11
N ILE A 396 -2.27 11.25 -21.07
CA ILE A 396 -1.21 10.84 -22.00
C ILE A 396 -1.67 10.81 -23.47
N ASN A 397 -2.96 10.54 -23.71
CA ASN A 397 -3.58 10.53 -25.05
C ASN A 397 -4.18 11.89 -25.48
N GLY A 398 -3.75 13.01 -24.87
CA GLY A 398 -4.34 14.34 -25.05
C GLY A 398 -3.91 15.10 -26.33
N LYS A 399 -4.65 16.19 -26.65
CA LYS A 399 -4.54 17.01 -27.87
C LYS A 399 -3.20 17.72 -28.13
N THR A 400 -2.23 17.65 -27.24
CA THR A 400 -0.86 18.16 -27.46
C THR A 400 0.03 17.08 -28.09
N GLY A 401 -0.51 16.34 -29.07
CA GLY A 401 0.24 15.35 -29.85
C GLY A 401 0.45 14.00 -29.14
N GLY A 402 -0.64 13.37 -28.67
CA GLY A 402 -0.62 12.02 -28.09
C GLY A 402 0.15 11.03 -28.96
N THR A 403 1.40 10.77 -28.57
CA THR A 403 2.36 9.89 -29.27
C THR A 403 2.15 8.43 -28.88
N PHE A 404 1.48 8.17 -27.76
CA PHE A 404 1.25 6.83 -27.22
C PHE A 404 -0.23 6.45 -27.24
N GLN A 405 -0.48 5.21 -27.67
CA GLN A 405 -1.74 4.50 -27.56
C GLN A 405 -1.70 3.54 -26.36
N VAL A 406 -2.86 2.98 -26.00
CA VAL A 406 -2.95 1.96 -24.95
C VAL A 406 -2.12 0.72 -25.29
N ASP A 407 -2.01 0.37 -26.57
CA ASP A 407 -1.22 -0.78 -27.02
C ASP A 407 0.29 -0.58 -26.74
N ASP A 408 0.77 0.66 -26.73
CA ASP A 408 2.18 0.97 -26.47
C ASP A 408 2.60 0.71 -25.02
N ILE A 409 1.66 0.55 -24.09
CA ILE A 409 1.92 0.26 -22.68
C ILE A 409 1.55 -1.18 -22.28
N SER A 410 1.09 -2.01 -23.23
CA SER A 410 0.59 -3.36 -22.96
C SER A 410 1.60 -4.28 -22.27
N GLU A 411 2.88 -4.25 -22.71
CA GLU A 411 3.94 -5.08 -22.12
C GLU A 411 4.29 -4.67 -20.69
N LEU A 412 4.28 -3.36 -20.41
CA LEU A 412 4.49 -2.84 -19.07
C LEU A 412 3.35 -3.25 -18.14
N ILE A 413 2.10 -3.12 -18.60
CA ILE A 413 0.92 -3.56 -17.84
C ILE A 413 1.00 -5.07 -17.59
N SER A 414 1.33 -5.86 -18.61
CA SER A 414 1.46 -7.32 -18.51
C SER A 414 2.50 -7.72 -17.48
N SER A 415 3.67 -7.05 -17.47
CA SER A 415 4.72 -7.32 -16.47
C SER A 415 4.21 -7.05 -15.04
N VAL A 416 3.54 -5.91 -14.81
CA VAL A 416 2.96 -5.59 -13.49
C VAL A 416 1.89 -6.63 -13.09
N ALA A 417 1.06 -7.03 -14.03
CA ALA A 417 -0.02 -7.99 -13.81
C ALA A 417 0.50 -9.40 -13.50
N ILE A 418 1.53 -9.87 -14.19
CA ILE A 418 2.16 -11.17 -13.93
C ILE A 418 2.85 -11.14 -12.56
N ILE A 419 3.57 -10.06 -12.23
CA ILE A 419 4.15 -9.89 -10.89
C ILE A 419 3.05 -9.97 -9.82
N LEU A 420 1.90 -9.32 -10.03
CA LEU A 420 0.77 -9.39 -9.11
C LEU A 420 0.24 -10.82 -8.98
N ARG A 421 -0.15 -11.45 -10.09
CA ARG A 421 -0.74 -12.79 -10.13
C ARG A 421 0.17 -13.82 -9.45
N LEU A 422 1.44 -13.86 -9.82
CA LEU A 422 2.39 -14.81 -9.26
C LEU A 422 2.62 -14.60 -7.77
N TRP A 423 2.54 -13.36 -7.27
CA TRP A 423 2.67 -13.10 -5.84
C TRP A 423 1.41 -13.48 -5.06
N ASP A 424 0.25 -13.18 -5.61
CA ASP A 424 -1.05 -13.56 -5.05
C ASP A 424 -1.12 -15.09 -4.87
N ASP A 425 -0.76 -15.82 -5.93
CA ASP A 425 -0.78 -17.28 -5.98
C ASP A 425 0.39 -17.97 -5.24
N PHE A 426 1.35 -17.22 -4.68
CA PHE A 426 2.57 -17.80 -4.10
C PHE A 426 2.32 -18.66 -2.83
N GLY A 427 1.12 -18.58 -2.28
CA GLY A 427 0.66 -19.45 -1.19
C GLY A 427 0.84 -18.89 0.23
N SER A 428 0.90 -17.55 0.38
CA SER A 428 0.65 -16.87 1.67
C SER A 428 -0.83 -16.51 1.87
N ALA A 429 -1.52 -16.13 0.80
CA ALA A 429 -2.93 -15.81 0.86
C ALA A 429 -3.72 -17.10 1.06
N LYS A 430 -4.20 -17.35 2.29
CA LYS A 430 -5.34 -18.26 2.48
C LYS A 430 -6.54 -17.35 2.39
N ASP A 431 -7.08 -17.20 1.19
CA ASP A 431 -8.16 -16.24 0.97
C ASP A 431 -9.31 -16.54 1.95
N GLU A 432 -9.68 -15.54 2.77
CA GLU A 432 -10.32 -15.75 4.09
C GLU A 432 -11.72 -16.39 4.04
N GLN A 433 -12.25 -16.72 2.86
CA GLN A 433 -13.59 -17.29 2.66
C GLN A 433 -13.68 -18.33 1.53
N GLN A 434 -12.60 -18.66 0.83
CA GLN A 434 -12.67 -19.54 -0.35
C GLN A 434 -12.44 -21.02 -0.03
N ASP A 435 -12.17 -21.38 1.24
CA ASP A 435 -11.95 -22.75 1.73
C ASP A 435 -10.93 -23.58 0.90
N GLY A 436 -10.02 -22.91 0.19
CA GLY A 436 -9.02 -23.54 -0.69
C GLY A 436 -9.58 -24.07 -2.02
N ASN A 437 -10.70 -23.51 -2.49
CA ASN A 437 -11.30 -23.82 -3.79
C ASN A 437 -10.90 -22.83 -4.90
N ASP A 438 -9.91 -21.97 -4.67
CA ASP A 438 -9.31 -21.11 -5.69
C ASP A 438 -8.25 -21.87 -6.48
N GLY A 439 -8.19 -21.59 -7.79
CA GLY A 439 -7.11 -22.09 -8.63
C GLY A 439 -5.90 -21.20 -8.47
N SER A 440 -4.71 -21.79 -8.31
CA SER A 440 -3.44 -21.04 -8.25
C SER A 440 -2.46 -21.50 -9.32
N TYR A 441 -1.57 -20.61 -9.74
CA TYR A 441 -0.45 -20.97 -10.62
C TYR A 441 0.41 -22.11 -10.04
N ILE A 442 0.67 -22.08 -8.72
CA ILE A 442 1.42 -23.13 -8.03
C ILE A 442 0.74 -24.49 -8.21
N GLU A 443 -0.57 -24.58 -7.99
CA GLU A 443 -1.30 -25.83 -8.16
C GLU A 443 -1.25 -26.34 -9.61
N CYS A 444 -1.49 -25.45 -10.57
CA CYS A 444 -1.43 -25.79 -11.99
C CYS A 444 -0.04 -26.33 -12.36
N TYR A 445 1.03 -25.67 -11.91
CA TYR A 445 2.41 -26.07 -12.18
C TYR A 445 2.77 -27.42 -11.55
N MET A 446 2.37 -27.65 -10.29
CA MET A 446 2.64 -28.93 -9.61
C MET A 446 1.87 -30.09 -10.26
N LYS A 447 0.65 -29.85 -10.76
CA LYS A 447 -0.15 -30.84 -11.47
C LYS A 447 0.51 -31.26 -12.79
N GLU A 448 1.14 -30.34 -13.50
CA GLU A 448 1.92 -30.61 -14.71
C GLU A 448 3.25 -31.29 -14.44
N ASN A 449 3.84 -31.00 -13.28
CA ASN A 449 5.15 -31.45 -12.87
C ASN A 449 5.05 -32.30 -11.59
N PRO A 450 4.48 -33.53 -11.66
CA PRO A 450 4.19 -34.35 -10.47
C PRO A 450 5.43 -34.77 -9.67
N GLY A 451 6.64 -34.55 -10.20
CA GLY A 451 7.91 -34.77 -9.50
C GLY A 451 8.44 -33.54 -8.74
N SER A 452 7.82 -32.37 -8.88
CA SER A 452 8.25 -31.13 -8.22
C SER A 452 7.67 -31.04 -6.82
N THR A 453 8.51 -30.64 -5.85
CA THR A 453 8.03 -30.29 -4.51
C THR A 453 7.46 -28.86 -4.49
N ILE A 454 6.74 -28.51 -3.43
CA ILE A 454 6.25 -27.14 -3.23
C ILE A 454 7.40 -26.13 -3.13
N GLU A 455 8.53 -26.52 -2.54
CA GLU A 455 9.72 -25.67 -2.43
C GLU A 455 10.34 -25.38 -3.79
N ILE A 456 10.53 -26.41 -4.63
CA ILE A 456 11.05 -26.25 -5.99
C ILE A 456 10.10 -25.39 -6.83
N THR A 457 8.79 -25.58 -6.67
CA THR A 457 7.78 -24.78 -7.36
C THR A 457 7.82 -23.32 -6.92
N ARG A 458 7.95 -23.06 -5.61
CA ARG A 458 8.09 -21.70 -5.09
C ARG A 458 9.37 -21.02 -5.58
N GLU A 459 10.49 -21.74 -5.61
CA GLU A 459 11.74 -21.22 -6.20
C GLU A 459 11.54 -20.85 -7.68
N HIS A 460 10.88 -21.72 -8.45
CA HIS A 460 10.53 -21.42 -9.84
C HIS A 460 9.69 -20.15 -9.98
N VAL A 461 8.65 -19.96 -9.15
CA VAL A 461 7.81 -18.76 -9.18
C VAL A 461 8.60 -17.50 -8.79
N VAL A 462 9.52 -17.58 -7.81
CA VAL A 462 10.42 -16.45 -7.48
C VAL A 462 11.28 -16.07 -8.69
N ASP A 463 11.81 -17.05 -9.41
CA ASP A 463 12.61 -16.81 -10.62
C ASP A 463 11.78 -16.18 -11.75
N MET A 464 10.51 -16.59 -11.89
CA MET A 464 9.56 -15.95 -12.81
C MET A 464 9.31 -14.49 -12.44
N ILE A 465 8.99 -14.21 -11.17
CA ILE A 465 8.81 -12.84 -10.67
C ILE A 465 10.07 -12.00 -10.93
N SER A 466 11.26 -12.56 -10.66
CA SER A 466 12.53 -11.88 -10.91
C SER A 466 12.74 -11.56 -12.39
N SER A 467 12.37 -12.48 -13.28
CA SER A 467 12.43 -12.29 -14.73
C SER A 467 11.45 -11.22 -15.20
N GLU A 468 10.23 -11.19 -14.66
CA GLU A 468 9.23 -10.17 -14.98
C GLU A 468 9.63 -8.78 -14.48
N TRP A 469 10.33 -8.67 -13.35
CA TRP A 469 10.94 -7.40 -12.93
C TRP A 469 11.94 -6.86 -13.96
N LYS A 470 12.72 -7.73 -14.62
CA LYS A 470 13.65 -7.32 -15.69
C LYS A 470 12.90 -6.82 -16.93
N ARG A 471 11.78 -7.47 -17.29
CA ARG A 471 10.90 -7.03 -18.37
C ARG A 471 10.27 -5.67 -18.06
N LEU A 472 9.76 -5.52 -16.84
CA LEU A 472 9.23 -4.24 -16.35
C LEU A 472 10.28 -3.13 -16.42
N ASN A 473 11.51 -3.39 -15.96
CA ASN A 473 12.62 -2.43 -16.06
C ASN A 473 12.88 -1.99 -17.51
N LYS A 474 12.93 -2.94 -18.44
CA LYS A 474 13.15 -2.69 -19.86
C LYS A 474 12.05 -1.80 -20.45
N GLU A 475 10.80 -2.08 -20.13
CA GLU A 475 9.68 -1.29 -20.61
C GLU A 475 9.64 0.11 -19.98
N CYS A 476 9.98 0.24 -18.69
CA CYS A 476 10.17 1.55 -18.06
C CYS A 476 11.28 2.35 -18.74
N PHE A 477 12.42 1.74 -19.09
CA PHE A 477 13.48 2.43 -19.84
C PHE A 477 13.03 2.87 -21.23
N ARG A 478 12.27 2.01 -21.94
CA ARG A 478 11.73 2.35 -23.26
C ARG A 478 10.79 3.54 -23.19
N LEU A 479 9.87 3.55 -22.22
CA LEU A 479 8.84 4.57 -22.11
C LEU A 479 9.33 5.88 -21.50
N ASN A 480 10.29 5.84 -20.56
CA ASN A 480 10.86 7.04 -19.93
C ASN A 480 11.69 7.93 -20.86
N GLN A 481 11.95 7.49 -22.10
CA GLN A 481 12.52 8.35 -23.14
C GLN A 481 11.60 9.54 -23.48
N ASN A 482 10.30 9.44 -23.14
CA ASN A 482 9.35 10.53 -23.24
C ASN A 482 8.90 10.97 -21.85
N LEU A 483 9.13 12.25 -21.53
CA LEU A 483 8.80 12.84 -20.23
C LEU A 483 7.31 12.70 -19.88
N ALA A 484 6.40 12.66 -20.87
CA ALA A 484 4.97 12.48 -20.63
C ALA A 484 4.63 11.11 -19.99
N MET A 485 5.53 10.12 -20.11
CA MET A 485 5.35 8.78 -19.55
C MET A 485 5.94 8.62 -18.14
N SER A 486 6.77 9.54 -17.66
CA SER A 486 7.53 9.37 -16.41
C SER A 486 6.63 9.16 -15.19
N SER A 487 5.53 9.90 -15.10
CA SER A 487 4.54 9.75 -14.03
C SER A 487 3.83 8.40 -14.10
N PHE A 488 3.54 7.92 -15.31
CA PHE A 488 2.85 6.64 -15.53
C PHE A 488 3.75 5.45 -15.22
N THR A 489 4.99 5.45 -15.70
CA THR A 489 5.97 4.39 -15.42
C THR A 489 6.32 4.33 -13.95
N LYS A 490 6.51 5.49 -13.28
CA LYS A 490 6.75 5.56 -11.83
C LYS A 490 5.56 4.99 -11.05
N ALA A 491 4.33 5.34 -11.43
CA ALA A 491 3.13 4.79 -10.80
C ALA A 491 2.98 3.28 -11.03
N SER A 492 3.34 2.79 -12.22
CA SER A 492 3.32 1.36 -12.56
C SER A 492 4.37 0.56 -11.78
N LEU A 493 5.57 1.11 -11.63
CA LEU A 493 6.61 0.56 -10.75
C LEU A 493 6.12 0.53 -9.29
N ASN A 494 5.48 1.60 -8.82
CA ASN A 494 4.93 1.64 -7.47
C ASN A 494 3.78 0.63 -7.25
N LEU A 495 2.95 0.36 -8.26
CA LEU A 495 1.97 -0.73 -8.21
C LEU A 495 2.68 -2.07 -8.00
N ALA A 496 3.70 -2.39 -8.80
CA ALA A 496 4.47 -3.62 -8.63
C ALA A 496 5.18 -3.72 -7.26
N ARG A 497 5.71 -2.60 -6.75
CA ARG A 497 6.30 -2.50 -5.39
C ARG A 497 5.30 -2.69 -4.27
N MET A 498 4.01 -2.42 -4.52
CA MET A 498 2.95 -2.55 -3.52
C MET A 498 2.43 -3.99 -3.41
N VAL A 499 2.61 -4.82 -4.45
CA VAL A 499 2.17 -6.22 -4.47
C VAL A 499 2.66 -7.01 -3.25
N PRO A 500 3.97 -7.05 -2.89
CA PRO A 500 4.41 -7.82 -1.73
C PRO A 500 3.74 -7.36 -0.44
N LEU A 501 3.49 -6.06 -0.27
CA LEU A 501 2.84 -5.52 0.92
C LEU A 501 1.37 -5.95 0.99
N MET A 502 0.70 -6.08 -0.16
CA MET A 502 -0.73 -6.44 -0.25
C MET A 502 -1.01 -7.93 -0.10
N TYR A 503 -0.03 -8.79 -0.41
CA TYR A 503 -0.21 -10.24 -0.54
C TYR A 503 0.73 -11.11 0.33
N SER A 504 1.64 -10.50 1.10
CA SER A 504 2.49 -11.23 2.07
C SER A 504 1.81 -11.39 3.44
N TYR A 505 0.88 -12.32 3.52
CA TYR A 505 0.20 -12.68 4.76
C TYR A 505 1.12 -13.43 5.73
N ASP A 506 0.98 -13.15 7.03
CA ASP A 506 1.62 -13.93 8.09
C ASP A 506 0.80 -15.20 8.45
N ASP A 507 1.32 -16.01 9.36
CA ASP A 507 0.66 -17.24 9.80
C ASP A 507 -0.73 -17.01 10.42
N ASN A 508 -1.00 -15.77 10.87
CA ASN A 508 -2.28 -15.34 11.44
C ASN A 508 -3.20 -14.68 10.40
N GLN A 509 -2.86 -14.77 9.10
CA GLN A 509 -3.58 -14.12 8.00
C GLN A 509 -3.66 -12.60 8.14
N ARG A 510 -2.62 -12.00 8.72
CA ARG A 510 -2.47 -10.53 8.78
C ARG A 510 -1.45 -10.06 7.76
N LEU A 511 -1.54 -8.77 7.43
CA LEU A 511 -0.59 -8.09 6.54
C LEU A 511 0.25 -7.09 7.36
N PRO A 512 1.20 -7.53 8.20
CA PRO A 512 1.90 -6.65 9.14
C PRO A 512 2.68 -5.53 8.43
N LEU A 513 3.27 -5.80 7.26
CA LEU A 513 3.97 -4.79 6.46
C LEU A 513 3.02 -3.73 5.89
N LEU A 514 1.83 -4.14 5.44
CA LEU A 514 0.79 -3.21 4.99
C LEU A 514 0.28 -2.36 6.16
N GLU A 515 0.03 -2.98 7.30
CA GLU A 515 -0.42 -2.29 8.51
C GLU A 515 0.62 -1.27 8.98
N GLU A 516 1.91 -1.61 8.94
CA GLU A 516 3.01 -0.69 9.23
C GLU A 516 3.07 0.46 8.23
N TYR A 517 2.95 0.17 6.94
CA TYR A 517 2.92 1.19 5.88
C TYR A 517 1.76 2.17 6.06
N ILE A 518 0.55 1.67 6.30
CA ILE A 518 -0.65 2.46 6.57
C ILE A 518 -0.48 3.28 7.86
N LYS A 519 -0.05 2.64 8.96
CA LYS A 519 0.15 3.31 10.25
C LYS A 519 1.17 4.44 10.11
N SER A 520 2.28 4.16 9.44
CA SER A 520 3.30 5.15 9.20
C SER A 520 2.68 6.33 8.43
N THR A 521 2.13 6.10 7.24
CA THR A 521 1.75 7.13 6.27
C THR A 521 0.54 7.96 6.71
N LEU A 522 -0.44 7.34 7.39
CA LEU A 522 -1.72 7.97 7.68
C LEU A 522 -1.93 8.34 9.16
N PHE A 523 -1.20 7.73 10.10
CA PHE A 523 -1.58 7.83 11.53
C PHE A 523 -0.43 8.21 12.46
N ASP A 524 0.82 7.96 12.09
CA ASP A 524 1.94 8.27 12.97
C ASP A 524 2.19 9.79 13.08
N ASP A 525 2.01 10.33 14.29
CA ASP A 525 2.31 11.72 14.68
C ASP A 525 3.58 11.82 15.54
N THR A 526 4.14 10.68 15.96
CA THR A 526 5.18 10.58 16.99
C THR A 526 6.58 10.83 16.43
N PHE A 527 6.82 10.48 15.17
CA PHE A 527 8.17 10.46 14.61
C PHE A 527 8.74 11.83 14.22
N PHE A 528 7.89 12.80 13.87
CA PHE A 528 8.36 14.08 13.35
C PHE A 528 8.22 15.25 14.33
N GLY A 529 7.48 15.05 15.42
CA GLY A 529 7.08 16.13 16.30
C GLY A 529 6.26 17.15 15.51
N ALA A 530 4.93 17.12 15.64
CA ALA A 530 4.13 18.22 15.10
C ALA A 530 4.76 19.54 15.59
N PRO A 531 5.03 20.52 14.70
CA PRO A 531 5.62 21.80 15.06
C PRO A 531 4.95 22.31 16.34
N SER A 532 5.74 22.80 17.30
CA SER A 532 5.26 23.24 18.63
C SER A 532 4.00 24.12 18.57
N ASN A 533 3.83 24.85 17.46
CA ASN A 533 2.72 25.75 17.17
C ASN A 533 1.38 25.02 16.86
N ILE A 534 1.43 23.78 16.36
CA ILE A 534 0.27 22.96 15.99
C ILE A 534 -0.24 22.14 17.20
N ARG A 535 0.68 21.69 18.07
CA ARG A 535 0.34 20.91 19.28
C ARG A 535 -0.67 21.60 20.20
N SER A 536 -0.68 22.94 20.27
CA SER A 536 -1.55 23.66 21.23
C SER A 536 -3.02 23.78 20.80
N ARG A 537 -3.32 23.73 19.49
CA ARG A 537 -4.68 23.95 18.97
C ARG A 537 -5.39 22.67 18.56
N THR A 538 -4.70 21.72 17.94
CA THR A 538 -5.30 20.42 17.58
C THR A 538 -5.69 19.63 18.82
N VAL A 539 -4.83 19.60 19.86
CA VAL A 539 -5.15 18.99 21.16
C VAL A 539 -6.29 19.71 21.88
N ARG A 540 -6.39 21.05 21.72
CA ARG A 540 -7.47 21.85 22.32
C ARG A 540 -8.81 21.69 21.59
N MET A 541 -8.79 21.55 20.26
CA MET A 541 -9.98 21.24 19.45
C MET A 541 -10.47 19.81 19.68
N ILE A 542 -9.57 18.83 19.77
CA ILE A 542 -9.92 17.44 20.11
C ILE A 542 -10.50 17.36 21.53
N LYS A 543 -9.91 18.06 22.52
CA LYS A 543 -10.48 18.14 23.89
C LYS A 543 -11.89 18.75 23.90
N ASN A 544 -12.11 19.85 23.18
CA ASN A 544 -13.42 20.52 23.16
C ASN A 544 -14.50 19.69 22.43
N ALA A 545 -14.15 19.01 21.34
CA ALA A 545 -15.07 18.12 20.61
C ALA A 545 -15.48 16.90 21.46
N THR A 546 -14.54 16.36 22.25
CA THR A 546 -14.79 15.23 23.15
C THR A 546 -15.72 15.64 24.30
N ILE A 547 -15.48 16.80 24.93
CA ILE A 547 -16.31 17.30 26.04
C ILE A 547 -17.76 17.60 25.58
N HIS A 548 -17.96 18.15 24.39
CA HIS A 548 -19.30 18.38 23.85
C HIS A 548 -20.02 17.07 23.45
N GLY A 549 -19.30 16.05 22.97
CA GLY A 549 -19.84 14.72 22.69
C GLY A 549 -20.31 13.97 23.94
N TYR A 550 -19.55 14.06 25.04
CA TYR A 550 -19.93 13.47 26.33
C TYR A 550 -21.14 14.17 26.97
N LEU A 551 -21.24 15.51 26.85
CA LEU A 551 -22.39 16.27 27.33
C LEU A 551 -23.68 16.02 26.52
N ALA A 552 -23.57 15.68 25.23
CA ALA A 552 -24.70 15.28 24.40
C ALA A 552 -25.20 13.87 24.75
N LEU A 553 -24.30 12.92 25.05
CA LEU A 553 -24.68 11.56 25.45
C LEU A 553 -25.31 11.50 26.85
N ALA A 554 -24.88 12.36 27.78
CA ALA A 554 -25.47 12.45 29.12
C ALA A 554 -26.93 12.93 29.12
N ARG A 555 -27.42 13.57 28.04
CA ARG A 555 -28.81 14.04 27.91
C ARG A 555 -29.77 12.99 27.31
N PHE A 556 -29.26 11.92 26.69
CA PHE A 556 -30.09 10.89 26.03
C PHE A 556 -30.18 9.56 26.81
N TRP A 557 -29.40 9.38 27.86
CA TRP A 557 -29.39 8.16 28.69
C TRP A 557 -30.74 7.82 29.38
N PRO A 558 -31.60 8.78 29.76
CA PRO A 558 -32.89 8.43 30.38
C PRO A 558 -33.96 7.89 29.40
N LEU A 559 -33.80 8.09 28.08
CA LEU A 559 -34.82 7.70 27.09
C LEU A 559 -34.61 6.27 26.54
N LEU A 560 -33.39 5.76 26.53
CA LEU A 560 -33.09 4.39 26.07
C LEU A 560 -33.31 3.32 27.13
N ALA A 561 -33.35 3.69 28.42
CA ALA A 561 -33.59 2.75 29.52
C ALA A 561 -35.07 2.34 29.68
N TRP A 562 -36.01 3.07 29.06
CA TRP A 562 -37.46 2.78 29.19
C TRP A 562 -38.00 1.85 28.08
N GLN A 563 -37.32 1.78 26.93
CA GLN A 563 -37.78 0.98 25.79
C GLN A 563 -37.35 -0.51 25.85
N ASN A 564 -36.43 -0.87 26.75
CA ASN A 564 -35.88 -2.23 26.87
C ASN A 564 -36.53 -3.10 27.96
N ARG A 565 -37.68 -2.70 28.52
CA ARG A 565 -38.45 -3.53 29.49
C ARG A 565 -39.74 -4.14 28.96
N SER A 566 -40.07 -3.94 27.69
CA SER A 566 -41.40 -4.32 27.17
C SER A 566 -41.40 -5.45 26.12
N THR A 567 -40.25 -6.08 25.81
CA THR A 567 -40.16 -7.12 24.77
C THR A 567 -39.54 -8.45 25.24
N SER A 568 -39.45 -8.67 26.55
CA SER A 568 -39.18 -9.99 27.11
C SER A 568 -40.38 -10.48 27.89
N LEU A 569 -41.36 -11.08 27.21
CA LEU A 569 -42.31 -12.06 27.77
C LEU A 569 -43.29 -12.55 26.70
N GLN A 570 -42.81 -13.04 25.56
CA GLN A 570 -43.61 -13.95 24.73
C GLN A 570 -42.68 -14.94 24.01
N TYR A 571 -42.57 -16.16 24.55
CA TYR A 571 -42.73 -17.47 23.87
C TYR A 571 -42.15 -18.59 24.74
N SER A 572 -43.02 -19.33 25.45
CA SER A 572 -42.88 -20.78 25.66
C SER A 572 -44.19 -21.40 26.18
N SER A 573 -44.82 -22.16 25.28
CA SER A 573 -45.42 -23.49 25.46
C SER A 573 -46.73 -23.72 26.24
N ILE A 574 -47.69 -24.32 25.50
CA ILE A 574 -48.57 -25.46 25.82
C ILE A 574 -49.93 -25.21 26.52
N GLY A 575 -51.01 -25.40 25.74
CA GLY A 575 -51.97 -26.51 25.94
C GLY A 575 -53.28 -26.23 26.69
N GLY A 576 -54.42 -26.57 26.05
CA GLY A 576 -55.59 -27.14 26.75
C GLY A 576 -56.87 -26.29 26.84
N THR A 577 -57.81 -26.58 25.93
CA THR A 577 -59.26 -26.84 26.14
C THR A 577 -60.17 -25.92 26.98
N GLU A 578 -61.28 -25.58 26.32
CA GLU A 578 -62.68 -25.54 26.81
C GLU A 578 -63.31 -24.27 27.42
N SER A 579 -64.24 -23.74 26.62
CA SER A 579 -65.66 -23.46 26.96
C SER A 579 -66.07 -22.16 27.65
N GLY A 580 -67.04 -21.50 27.01
CA GLY A 580 -68.25 -20.98 27.68
C GLY A 580 -68.32 -19.47 27.89
N ASN A 581 -69.28 -18.82 27.20
CA ASN A 581 -70.33 -17.92 27.72
C ASN A 581 -69.95 -16.86 28.78
N SER A 582 -70.41 -15.61 28.81
CA SER A 582 -71.56 -14.93 28.20
C SER A 582 -71.57 -13.49 28.75
N GLU A 583 -72.24 -12.57 28.05
CA GLU A 583 -72.97 -11.38 28.57
C GLU A 583 -72.16 -10.23 29.22
N LYS A 584 -72.10 -9.02 28.64
CA LYS A 584 -73.12 -7.98 28.37
C LYS A 584 -73.37 -7.01 29.54
N CYS A 585 -73.25 -5.72 29.16
CA CYS A 585 -73.93 -4.51 29.69
C CYS A 585 -73.61 -4.11 31.14
N GLY A 586 -73.41 -2.84 31.48
CA GLY A 586 -73.61 -1.56 30.79
C GLY A 586 -73.86 -0.48 31.86
N GLU A 587 -73.60 0.78 31.51
CA GLU A 587 -74.22 1.99 32.12
C GLU A 587 -73.86 2.27 33.60
N GLU A 588 -73.75 3.48 34.17
CA GLU A 588 -74.00 4.86 33.77
C GLU A 588 -73.39 5.79 34.87
N LEU A 589 -72.99 6.99 34.47
CA LEU A 589 -73.21 8.32 35.08
C LEU A 589 -73.03 8.64 36.59
N PHE A 590 -72.23 9.72 36.79
CA PHE A 590 -72.43 10.95 37.61
C PHE A 590 -71.99 11.08 39.11
N HIS A 591 -71.02 11.99 39.30
CA HIS A 591 -70.92 13.14 40.27
C HIS A 591 -70.50 12.94 41.76
N PRO A 592 -70.11 14.00 42.51
CA PRO A 592 -68.92 14.90 42.41
C PRO A 592 -68.19 15.13 43.78
N VAL A 593 -67.17 16.01 43.84
CA VAL A 593 -66.99 17.12 44.85
C VAL A 593 -65.49 17.49 45.11
N ALA A 594 -65.23 18.81 45.01
CA ALA A 594 -64.18 19.66 45.65
C ALA A 594 -62.69 19.49 45.26
N ALA A 595 -61.82 20.52 45.25
CA ALA A 595 -61.88 21.99 45.28
C ALA A 595 -60.43 22.56 45.13
N GLU A 596 -60.32 23.76 44.52
CA GLU A 596 -59.41 24.91 44.74
C GLU A 596 -57.85 24.83 44.96
N GLU A 597 -57.13 25.61 44.09
CA GLU A 597 -56.19 26.75 44.34
C GLU A 597 -54.98 26.66 45.33
N ILE A 598 -53.71 26.90 44.93
CA ILE A 598 -52.92 28.15 44.66
C ILE A 598 -52.48 29.02 45.88
N LYS A 599 -51.15 29.11 46.13
CA LYS A 599 -50.25 30.28 46.48
C LYS A 599 -49.06 29.87 47.38
N GLN A 600 -47.77 30.06 47.04
CA GLN A 600 -46.93 31.27 46.86
C GLN A 600 -46.17 31.70 48.15
N ILE A 601 -44.82 31.67 48.11
CA ILE A 601 -43.92 32.46 48.97
C ILE A 601 -42.77 33.00 48.09
N THR A 602 -42.54 34.31 48.21
CA THR A 602 -41.48 35.12 47.60
C THR A 602 -40.66 35.77 48.73
N LEU A 603 -39.49 36.37 48.39
CA LEU A 603 -38.56 37.24 49.14
C LEU A 603 -37.24 36.51 49.50
N GLU A 604 -36.03 37.02 49.27
CA GLU A 604 -35.55 38.37 48.91
C GLU A 604 -34.10 38.28 48.38
N GLN A 605 -33.67 39.29 47.63
CA GLN A 605 -32.30 39.50 47.15
C GLN A 605 -31.39 40.14 48.22
N GLN A 606 -30.09 40.11 47.91
CA GLN A 606 -29.05 41.16 48.16
C GLN A 606 -28.03 41.02 49.31
N ALA A 607 -26.77 41.22 48.87
CA ALA A 607 -25.67 41.95 49.50
C ALA A 607 -24.84 41.30 50.64
N GLY A 608 -23.61 40.88 50.27
CA GLY A 608 -22.39 41.66 50.50
C GLY A 608 -21.84 41.88 51.93
N CYS A 609 -20.51 41.74 52.05
CA CYS A 609 -19.59 42.19 53.12
C CYS A 609 -19.50 41.32 54.40
N SER A 610 -18.36 41.12 55.06
CA SER A 610 -16.96 41.56 54.88
C SER A 610 -16.04 40.90 55.94
N LEU A 611 -14.73 40.81 55.64
CA LEU A 611 -13.53 40.94 56.49
C LEU A 611 -13.29 39.96 57.67
N THR A 612 -12.16 39.23 57.71
CA THR A 612 -10.84 39.67 58.22
C THR A 612 -9.73 38.70 57.70
N SER A 613 -8.62 39.11 57.04
CA SER A 613 -7.35 39.72 57.54
C SER A 613 -6.55 38.77 58.47
N ASN A 614 -5.31 38.29 58.24
CA ASN A 614 -4.03 38.79 57.65
C ASN A 614 -3.22 37.60 57.02
N ILE A 615 -2.54 37.64 55.87
CA ILE A 615 -1.21 38.25 55.50
C ILE A 615 -0.09 37.82 56.48
N VAL A 616 0.89 36.96 56.15
CA VAL A 616 2.16 37.11 55.38
C VAL A 616 2.69 35.65 55.19
N THR A 617 3.21 35.11 54.07
CA THR A 617 4.31 35.54 53.18
C THR A 617 4.25 34.78 51.83
N ASN A 618 4.67 35.45 50.74
CA ASN A 618 4.91 34.90 49.40
C ASN A 618 6.17 34.01 49.34
N LEU A 619 6.17 32.99 48.47
CA LEU A 619 6.95 32.95 47.20
C LEU A 619 7.03 31.51 46.62
N CYS A 620 6.51 31.37 45.39
CA CYS A 620 6.91 30.50 44.28
C CYS A 620 7.74 29.22 44.55
N VAL A 621 7.27 28.08 44.00
CA VAL A 621 7.90 27.34 42.88
C VAL A 621 7.18 25.98 42.65
N LYS A 622 6.77 25.77 41.39
CA LYS A 622 6.51 24.52 40.62
C LYS A 622 5.71 23.37 41.26
N LYS A 623 4.54 23.07 40.68
CA LYS A 623 3.96 21.72 40.69
C LYS A 623 4.21 21.04 39.34
N SER A 624 4.85 19.88 39.44
CA SER A 624 5.19 18.91 38.41
C SER A 624 3.98 18.11 37.91
N GLU A 625 4.08 17.74 36.64
CA GLU A 625 3.68 16.50 35.97
C GLU A 625 2.98 15.42 36.80
N THR A 626 1.84 14.95 36.28
CA THR A 626 1.55 13.55 35.93
C THR A 626 0.13 13.48 35.36
N GLU A 627 -0.01 13.31 34.05
CA GLU A 627 -1.21 12.78 33.37
C GLU A 627 -0.91 12.70 31.86
N ALA A 628 -0.01 11.78 31.47
CA ALA A 628 0.32 11.51 30.06
C ALA A 628 0.20 10.03 29.66
N ASP A 629 -0.08 9.11 30.58
CA ASP A 629 0.09 7.66 30.30
C ASP A 629 -1.18 6.86 29.98
N ASN A 630 -2.37 7.46 29.93
CA ASN A 630 -3.61 6.67 29.74
C ASN A 630 -4.15 6.56 28.29
N ILE A 631 -3.43 7.05 27.27
CA ILE A 631 -3.87 6.88 25.86
C ILE A 631 -3.20 5.67 25.19
N SER A 632 -2.00 5.27 25.65
CA SER A 632 -1.28 4.11 25.11
C SER A 632 -1.96 2.78 25.46
N THR A 633 -2.55 2.70 26.66
CA THR A 633 -3.13 1.48 27.22
C THR A 633 -4.45 1.08 26.54
N ASP A 634 -5.25 2.05 26.06
CA ASP A 634 -6.49 1.77 25.32
C ASP A 634 -6.24 1.21 23.92
N MET A 635 -5.10 1.53 23.29
CA MET A 635 -4.68 0.92 22.03
C MET A 635 -4.15 -0.50 22.22
N GLU A 636 -3.43 -0.79 23.32
CA GLU A 636 -3.04 -2.17 23.67
C GLU A 636 -4.24 -3.05 24.00
N ILE A 637 -5.25 -2.52 24.68
CA ILE A 637 -6.52 -3.23 24.96
C ILE A 637 -7.31 -3.49 23.68
N LEU A 638 -7.33 -2.55 22.71
CA LEU A 638 -7.96 -2.74 21.40
C LEU A 638 -7.23 -3.78 20.53
N MET A 639 -5.90 -3.89 20.63
CA MET A 639 -5.12 -4.95 19.98
C MET A 639 -5.27 -6.31 20.67
N LEU A 640 -5.38 -6.35 22.00
CA LEU A 640 -5.60 -7.57 22.80
C LEU A 640 -7.01 -8.16 22.60
N LEU A 641 -8.02 -7.32 22.36
CA LEU A 641 -9.38 -7.78 22.08
C LEU A 641 -9.55 -8.30 20.64
N THR A 642 -8.63 -7.98 19.73
CA THR A 642 -8.55 -8.63 18.40
C THR A 642 -7.73 -9.92 18.41
N SER A 643 -6.87 -10.14 19.41
CA SER A 643 -6.06 -11.38 19.51
C SER A 643 -6.70 -12.47 20.40
N LYS A 644 -7.74 -12.14 21.17
CA LYS A 644 -8.50 -13.11 21.99
C LYS A 644 -9.94 -13.26 21.51
N SER A 645 -10.13 -13.72 20.27
CA SER A 645 -11.31 -14.51 19.93
C SER A 645 -10.90 -15.95 19.66
N ARG A 646 -10.88 -16.72 20.75
CA ARG A 646 -10.77 -18.18 20.90
C ARG A 646 -9.34 -18.75 21.08
N GLY A 647 -9.06 -19.14 22.33
CA GLY A 647 -7.98 -20.06 22.70
C GLY A 647 -8.23 -20.62 24.10
N TRP A 648 -8.25 -21.94 24.22
CA TRP A 648 -8.35 -22.71 25.48
C TRP A 648 -7.03 -22.65 26.29
N ARG A 649 -7.10 -23.05 27.58
CA ARG A 649 -6.13 -22.81 28.68
C ARG A 649 -4.86 -23.70 28.73
N MET A 650 -3.72 -23.05 29.09
CA MET A 650 -2.66 -23.35 30.10
C MET A 650 -1.72 -24.58 29.94
N PRO A 651 -0.55 -24.69 30.65
CA PRO A 651 0.27 -23.68 31.38
C PRO A 651 1.80 -23.68 31.04
N ASP A 652 2.48 -22.70 31.65
CA ASP A 652 3.90 -22.29 31.57
C ASP A 652 4.94 -23.28 32.14
N ASP A 653 6.20 -23.16 31.68
CA ASP A 653 7.41 -23.00 32.52
C ASP A 653 8.67 -22.80 31.63
N GLU A 654 9.41 -21.70 31.84
CA GLU A 654 10.85 -21.67 32.20
C GLU A 654 11.51 -20.29 32.01
N MET A 655 12.26 -19.90 33.04
CA MET A 655 13.11 -18.70 33.15
C MET A 655 14.42 -18.81 32.33
N VAL A 656 15.10 -17.67 32.12
CA VAL A 656 16.57 -17.40 32.25
C VAL A 656 16.86 -16.04 31.58
N ASP A 657 17.10 -14.98 32.37
CA ASP A 657 18.38 -14.41 32.85
C ASP A 657 19.05 -13.42 31.88
N LEU A 658 19.32 -12.22 32.40
CA LEU A 658 19.77 -11.02 31.72
C LEU A 658 21.18 -10.66 32.21
N THR A 659 22.17 -10.65 31.32
CA THR A 659 23.38 -9.82 31.47
C THR A 659 23.92 -9.35 30.10
N GLU A 660 24.09 -8.02 30.00
CA GLU A 660 24.49 -7.11 28.88
C GLU A 660 25.86 -7.40 28.18
N PRO A 661 26.37 -6.66 27.14
CA PRO A 661 25.94 -5.36 26.56
C PRO A 661 25.95 -5.14 25.01
N TRP A 662 25.02 -4.28 24.57
CA TRP A 662 25.12 -3.22 23.52
C TRP A 662 25.72 -3.52 22.13
N PHE A 663 24.84 -3.77 21.15
CA PHE A 663 24.77 -3.12 19.81
C PHE A 663 23.46 -3.60 19.13
N GLU A 664 22.35 -2.90 19.39
CA GLU A 664 21.03 -3.32 18.90
C GLU A 664 20.66 -2.64 17.58
N SER A 665 20.81 -3.38 16.48
CA SER A 665 19.85 -3.34 15.38
C SER A 665 18.84 -4.46 15.64
N PHE A 666 17.58 -4.12 15.88
CA PHE A 666 16.54 -5.08 16.25
C PHE A 666 16.47 -6.29 15.31
N ASN A 667 16.83 -7.46 15.85
CA ASN A 667 16.12 -8.70 15.60
C ASN A 667 14.69 -8.54 16.15
N LEU A 668 13.68 -8.77 15.32
CA LEU A 668 12.36 -9.16 15.82
C LEU A 668 12.48 -10.61 16.32
N PRO A 669 11.78 -10.99 17.41
CA PRO A 669 11.82 -12.37 17.92
C PRO A 669 11.34 -13.33 16.83
N ASN A 670 12.05 -14.46 16.67
CA ASN A 670 11.81 -15.54 15.70
C ASN A 670 10.38 -15.62 15.16
N ILE A 671 10.17 -15.06 13.97
CA ILE A 671 9.04 -15.39 13.10
C ILE A 671 9.64 -16.13 11.92
N ASN A 672 9.40 -17.45 11.86
CA ASN A 672 9.77 -18.30 10.73
C ASN A 672 8.93 -17.91 9.50
N SER A 673 9.25 -16.81 8.82
CA SER A 673 8.64 -16.50 7.51
C SER A 673 9.45 -17.17 6.41
N GLN A 674 9.13 -18.42 6.07
CA GLN A 674 9.79 -19.15 4.98
C GLN A 674 9.78 -18.35 3.66
N ILE A 675 8.73 -17.55 3.41
CA ILE A 675 8.53 -16.74 2.19
C ILE A 675 9.61 -15.66 1.96
N LEU A 676 10.07 -15.00 3.02
CA LEU A 676 11.14 -14.00 2.95
C LEU A 676 12.54 -14.64 2.97
N ASP A 677 12.66 -15.85 3.52
CA ASP A 677 13.89 -16.65 3.48
C ASP A 677 14.12 -17.22 2.06
N PHE A 678 13.05 -17.52 1.31
CA PHE A 678 13.12 -18.03 -0.07
C PHE A 678 13.70 -17.02 -1.08
N GLN A 679 13.41 -15.72 -0.96
CA GLN A 679 14.03 -14.69 -1.81
C GLN A 679 15.57 -14.65 -1.68
N ASN A 680 16.11 -15.09 -0.53
CA ASN A 680 17.55 -15.18 -0.30
C ASN A 680 18.11 -16.59 -0.59
N ARG A 681 17.32 -17.66 -0.45
CA ARG A 681 17.77 -19.05 -0.71
C ARG A 681 17.77 -19.45 -2.17
N SER A 682 16.96 -18.83 -3.02
CA SER A 682 16.91 -19.12 -4.48
C SER A 682 18.23 -18.83 -5.21
N PHE A 683 19.19 -18.15 -4.57
CA PHE A 683 20.54 -17.96 -5.12
C PHE A 683 21.59 -18.96 -4.62
N PHE A 684 21.22 -19.92 -3.76
CA PHE A 684 22.15 -20.80 -3.05
C PHE A 684 22.00 -22.30 -3.41
N LEU A 685 21.52 -22.69 -4.58
CA LEU A 685 21.61 -24.10 -5.02
C LEU A 685 21.91 -24.25 -6.53
N THR A 686 23.08 -23.80 -6.98
CA THR A 686 23.75 -24.42 -8.14
C THR A 686 25.24 -24.57 -7.86
N GLY A 687 25.64 -25.73 -7.32
CA GLY A 687 27.08 -25.98 -7.17
C GLY A 687 27.49 -27.15 -6.31
N TYR A 688 27.02 -28.38 -6.57
CA TYR A 688 27.78 -29.58 -6.19
C TYR A 688 27.55 -30.70 -7.22
N LYS A 689 28.54 -30.90 -8.12
CA LYS A 689 28.72 -32.17 -8.84
C LYS A 689 29.46 -33.15 -7.91
N PRO A 690 28.97 -34.36 -7.64
CA PRO A 690 29.82 -35.41 -7.11
C PRO A 690 30.59 -36.07 -8.26
N CYS A 691 31.91 -35.94 -8.23
CA CYS A 691 32.80 -36.87 -8.91
C CYS A 691 32.59 -38.29 -8.35
N ALA A 692 32.24 -39.24 -9.21
CA ALA A 692 32.31 -40.66 -8.90
C ALA A 692 33.40 -41.31 -9.76
N LEU A 693 34.46 -41.80 -9.11
CA LEU A 693 35.51 -42.61 -9.70
C LEU A 693 35.31 -44.09 -9.32
N LYS A 694 35.25 -44.93 -10.37
CA LYS A 694 35.64 -46.35 -10.51
C LYS A 694 34.86 -47.46 -9.76
N ALA A 695 34.27 -48.36 -10.57
CA ALA A 695 34.66 -49.77 -10.59
C ALA A 695 34.33 -50.50 -11.94
N ARG A 696 35.38 -51.12 -12.48
CA ARG A 696 35.59 -52.08 -13.58
C ARG A 696 34.43 -52.98 -14.09
N SER A 697 34.39 -53.17 -15.43
CA SER A 697 34.55 -54.45 -16.16
C SER A 697 34.54 -54.15 -17.69
N LEU A 698 35.66 -54.29 -18.40
CA LEU A 698 36.15 -55.42 -19.25
C LEU A 698 35.58 -55.47 -20.69
N GLN A 699 36.53 -55.61 -21.64
CA GLN A 699 36.41 -55.86 -23.09
C GLN A 699 36.11 -54.63 -23.97
N GLY A 700 36.87 -54.25 -25.01
CA GLY A 700 38.05 -54.82 -25.66
C GLY A 700 38.32 -54.04 -26.97
N CYS A 701 39.57 -54.05 -27.45
CA CYS A 701 40.05 -53.59 -28.78
C CYS A 701 39.91 -52.08 -29.12
N SER A 702 40.81 -51.39 -29.82
CA SER A 702 42.16 -51.59 -30.36
C SER A 702 42.54 -50.29 -31.12
N SER A 703 43.84 -50.01 -31.28
CA SER A 703 44.49 -48.99 -32.18
C SER A 703 44.45 -47.51 -31.74
N CYS A 704 45.60 -46.90 -31.36
CA CYS A 704 46.56 -46.11 -32.17
C CYS A 704 45.97 -44.79 -32.67
N ASN A 705 46.57 -43.59 -32.59
CA ASN A 705 47.95 -43.13 -32.42
C ASN A 705 47.91 -41.60 -32.12
N GLN A 706 48.93 -41.08 -31.40
CA GLN A 706 49.70 -39.80 -31.60
C GLN A 706 48.96 -38.50 -32.01
N GLY A 707 49.23 -37.29 -31.51
CA GLY A 707 50.27 -36.66 -30.67
C GLY A 707 49.85 -35.18 -30.49
N LEU A 708 50.05 -34.59 -29.30
CA LEU A 708 51.08 -33.58 -28.99
C LEU A 708 51.21 -32.41 -29.98
N GLY A 709 50.95 -31.22 -29.45
CA GLY A 709 51.14 -29.88 -30.03
C GLY A 709 50.52 -28.85 -29.12
#